data_AF-A0A7Y4SWN0-F1
#
_entry.id   AF-A0A7Y4SWN0-F1
#
_cell.length_a   1.000
_cell.length_b   1.000
_cell.length_c   1.000
_cell.angle_alpha   90.00
_cell.angle_beta   90.00
_cell.angle_gamma   90.00
#
_symmetry.space_group_name_H-M   'P 1'
#
loop_
_entity.id
_entity.type
_entity.pdbx_description
1 polymer ?
#
loop_
_entity_poly.entity_id
_entity_poly.type
_entity_poly.pdbx_seq_one_letter_code
_entity_poly.pdbx_strand_id
1 'polypeptide(L)'
;MHAPSIRLRAALLLAAVLVLPAPAAAQRDSPFMQEFRKLMALQAMDEMVTLVKQHENEALVAVREIVVLMRDESNETLEVEIDALGKVWKKAYDSDFVTLQYGYFALRLTGPYKRLHREASTRFEKKLQEFDEAVAAKATAKYPGLALDYEALGDQLSELGDHYLAAQSYWNAAVLMDDVLNGKQGANYRRACELWGLALQARDEAHLCDKSYAGAKARFDYLMTAGFGVPEEAAPVPAEPAAGAGEAAPKAVPLAATFQLVPDIEAIQRPLYTADSNFQIWSTVPLKAIDSSAKFVGLDPSPAIVRTGANKAAVDLDGDGKGDVDIPLTGKIAPVQVTLGEGAAQRGWAFLAVIGQQRDTFQGFTYNLGPDQATMNLYVAPAGSLVGALDGVRVQVIDDNFDGLYGSAPKDWAYDGLLEGVYQRDVDSVVVGEANFARPWSRLQKIGAAWYELQPNEAGTDISAARVEVASGTLQLDMKGPPVPWLVVRGAGEKNDLFYDVAAGGTNKVEVPAGTYELFSGQVASGKKAQMLKALVLPGANARSWKVGAGETVKLELGAPFVFDFKYAQNEESVTVEGPTIVVTGRGGETYQRLWNCVLAPEVHLRKVGSSRGKKEEELVPAGSIEELETLEWDMRAAWFPIGKPITKPSPDPVEVMLFQKKHKLFGTVESDWKGN
;
A
#
# COMPACT_ATOMS: atom_id res chain seq x y z
N MET A 1 9.02 -29.31 51.76
CA MET A 1 8.10 -30.18 51.00
C MET A 1 8.35 -29.91 49.53
N HIS A 2 8.97 -30.87 48.84
CA HIS A 2 9.34 -30.75 47.44
C HIS A 2 8.12 -31.03 46.56
N ALA A 3 7.75 -30.05 45.73
CA ALA A 3 6.78 -30.24 44.67
C ALA A 3 7.39 -31.10 43.55
N PRO A 4 6.65 -32.08 42.99
CA PRO A 4 7.20 -32.99 42.00
C PRO A 4 7.31 -32.30 40.64
N SER A 5 8.51 -32.35 40.06
CA SER A 5 8.78 -31.95 38.69
C SER A 5 8.10 -32.93 37.72
N ILE A 6 6.93 -32.58 37.20
CA ILE A 6 6.35 -33.25 36.04
C ILE A 6 7.16 -32.81 34.82
N ARG A 7 8.18 -33.61 34.49
CA ARG A 7 8.84 -33.56 33.18
C ARG A 7 7.86 -34.11 32.14
N LEU A 8 6.94 -33.26 31.68
CA LEU A 8 6.22 -33.50 30.43
C LEU A 8 7.29 -33.42 29.32
N ARG A 9 7.77 -34.57 28.85
CA ARG A 9 8.54 -34.68 27.62
C ARG A 9 7.60 -34.29 26.47
N ALA A 10 7.52 -32.98 26.21
CA ALA A 10 7.02 -32.46 24.94
C ALA A 10 8.01 -32.93 23.87
N ALA A 11 7.68 -34.05 23.23
CA ALA A 11 8.12 -34.29 21.87
C ALA A 11 7.44 -33.22 21.01
N LEU A 12 8.00 -32.00 21.01
CA LEU A 12 7.86 -31.13 19.87
C LEU A 12 8.53 -31.93 18.75
N LEU A 13 7.73 -32.63 17.94
CA LEU A 13 8.14 -32.92 16.58
C LEU A 13 8.64 -31.58 16.06
N LEU A 14 9.94 -31.51 15.78
CA LEU A 14 10.49 -30.52 14.89
C LEU A 14 9.57 -30.63 13.66
N ALA A 15 8.63 -29.69 13.53
CA ALA A 15 7.99 -29.45 12.26
C ALA A 15 9.17 -29.14 11.37
N ALA A 16 9.59 -30.12 10.57
CA ALA A 16 10.31 -29.83 9.37
C ALA A 16 9.43 -28.76 8.72
N VAL A 17 9.90 -27.52 8.77
CA VAL A 17 9.44 -26.49 7.86
C VAL A 17 9.50 -27.21 6.53
N LEU A 18 8.32 -27.58 6.00
CA LEU A 18 8.21 -28.21 4.70
C LEU A 18 8.63 -27.10 3.75
N VAL A 19 9.95 -26.95 3.60
CA VAL A 19 10.56 -26.19 2.53
C VAL A 19 10.04 -26.89 1.29
N LEU A 20 9.06 -26.27 0.65
CA LEU A 20 8.57 -26.73 -0.63
C LEU A 20 9.80 -26.82 -1.53
N PRO A 21 10.07 -27.95 -2.19
CA PRO A 21 11.21 -28.04 -3.09
C PRO A 21 11.11 -26.93 -4.14
N ALA A 22 12.26 -26.35 -4.49
CA ALA A 22 12.40 -25.35 -5.55
C ALA A 22 11.59 -25.73 -6.80
N PRO A 23 11.06 -24.76 -7.58
CA PRO A 23 10.18 -25.06 -8.71
C PRO A 23 10.90 -25.96 -9.71
N ALA A 24 10.53 -27.24 -9.69
CA ALA A 24 11.04 -28.24 -10.60
C ALA A 24 10.30 -28.12 -11.95
N ALA A 25 10.92 -28.64 -13.00
CA ALA A 25 10.31 -28.84 -14.32
C ALA A 25 8.81 -29.16 -14.24
N ALA A 26 8.01 -28.57 -15.13
CA ALA A 26 6.55 -28.69 -15.23
C ALA A 26 6.00 -29.95 -14.53
N GLN A 27 5.42 -29.78 -13.33
CA GLN A 27 5.03 -30.89 -12.45
C GLN A 27 3.90 -31.75 -13.04
N ARG A 28 3.32 -31.29 -14.15
CA ARG A 28 2.55 -32.07 -15.13
C ARG A 28 3.19 -33.43 -15.45
N ASP A 29 4.52 -33.52 -15.50
CA ASP A 29 5.25 -34.76 -15.79
C ASP A 29 5.89 -35.38 -14.53
N SER A 30 5.47 -34.97 -13.34
CA SER A 30 5.95 -35.53 -12.07
C SER A 30 5.66 -37.02 -11.93
N PRO A 31 6.46 -37.77 -11.16
CA PRO A 31 6.18 -39.18 -10.86
C PRO A 31 4.77 -39.42 -10.31
N PHE A 32 4.26 -38.49 -9.50
CA PHE A 32 2.89 -38.53 -8.99
C PHE A 32 1.87 -38.50 -10.12
N MET A 33 1.93 -37.51 -11.02
CA MET A 33 0.97 -37.39 -12.13
C MET A 33 1.08 -38.53 -13.15
N GLN A 34 2.28 -39.07 -13.37
CA GLN A 34 2.48 -40.25 -14.22
C GLN A 34 1.76 -41.48 -13.65
N GLU A 35 1.94 -41.77 -12.37
CA GLU A 35 1.25 -42.89 -11.72
C GLU A 35 -0.25 -42.63 -11.58
N PHE A 36 -0.66 -41.39 -11.25
CA PHE A 36 -2.06 -41.00 -11.16
C PHE A 36 -2.79 -41.22 -12.49
N ARG A 37 -2.22 -40.78 -13.62
CA ARG A 37 -2.78 -41.01 -14.97
C ARG A 37 -2.85 -42.49 -15.32
N LYS A 38 -1.84 -43.27 -14.94
CA LYS A 38 -1.84 -44.73 -15.14
C LYS A 38 -2.98 -45.39 -14.37
N LEU A 39 -3.19 -45.02 -13.10
CA LEU A 39 -4.29 -45.54 -12.29
C LEU A 39 -5.66 -45.05 -12.81
N MET A 40 -5.74 -43.81 -13.30
CA MET A 40 -6.93 -43.26 -13.94
C MET A 40 -7.31 -44.05 -15.20
N ALA A 41 -6.34 -44.39 -16.05
CA ALA A 41 -6.56 -45.23 -17.24
C ALA A 41 -7.01 -46.66 -16.89
N LEU A 42 -6.59 -47.17 -15.74
CA LEU A 42 -7.04 -48.47 -15.19
C LEU A 42 -8.36 -48.37 -14.41
N GLN A 43 -8.93 -47.17 -14.25
CA GLN A 43 -10.10 -46.90 -13.40
C GLN A 43 -9.93 -47.38 -11.93
N ALA A 44 -8.69 -47.38 -11.44
CA ALA A 44 -8.28 -47.90 -10.14
C ALA A 44 -8.47 -46.85 -9.02
N MET A 45 -9.74 -46.57 -8.68
CA MET A 45 -10.12 -45.45 -7.80
C MET A 45 -9.57 -45.58 -6.36
N ASP A 46 -9.53 -46.79 -5.79
CA ASP A 46 -9.04 -46.99 -4.43
C ASP A 46 -7.51 -46.83 -4.33
N GLU A 47 -6.80 -47.21 -5.39
CA GLU A 47 -5.37 -47.01 -5.55
C GLU A 47 -5.05 -45.52 -5.75
N MET A 48 -5.85 -44.77 -6.52
CA MET A 48 -5.71 -43.33 -6.65
C MET A 48 -5.90 -42.60 -5.31
N VAL A 49 -6.92 -42.98 -4.52
CA VAL A 49 -7.12 -42.45 -3.16
C VAL A 49 -5.91 -42.75 -2.28
N THR A 50 -5.38 -43.97 -2.38
CA THR A 50 -4.16 -44.36 -1.64
C THR A 50 -2.96 -43.49 -2.04
N LEU A 51 -2.76 -43.29 -3.34
CA LEU A 51 -1.68 -42.46 -3.89
C LEU A 51 -1.79 -41.01 -3.42
N VAL A 52 -2.99 -40.41 -3.50
CA VAL A 52 -3.25 -39.03 -3.04
C VAL A 52 -2.98 -38.88 -1.54
N LYS A 53 -3.37 -39.86 -0.70
CA LYS A 53 -3.09 -39.80 0.75
C LYS A 53 -1.59 -39.91 1.08
N GLN A 54 -0.86 -40.70 0.29
CA GLN A 54 0.59 -40.88 0.43
C GLN A 54 1.37 -39.64 -0.06
N HIS A 55 0.91 -39.02 -1.13
CA HIS A 55 1.55 -37.89 -1.83
C HIS A 55 0.66 -36.64 -1.83
N GLU A 56 0.18 -36.26 -0.64
CA GLU A 56 -0.80 -35.19 -0.46
C GLU A 56 -0.31 -33.84 -1.02
N ASN A 57 0.95 -33.49 -0.76
CA ASN A 57 1.52 -32.24 -1.23
C ASN A 57 1.65 -32.22 -2.76
N GLU A 58 2.10 -33.32 -3.36
CA GLU A 58 2.21 -33.45 -4.81
C GLU A 58 0.83 -33.38 -5.48
N ALA A 59 -0.20 -33.95 -4.85
CA ALA A 59 -1.58 -33.82 -5.30
C ALA A 59 -2.09 -32.37 -5.24
N LEU A 60 -1.82 -31.64 -4.15
CA LEU A 60 -2.18 -30.22 -4.02
C LEU A 60 -1.52 -29.35 -5.09
N VAL A 61 -0.23 -29.57 -5.34
CA VAL A 61 0.48 -28.80 -6.36
C VAL A 61 -0.01 -29.16 -7.76
N ALA A 62 -0.30 -30.43 -8.04
CA ALA A 62 -0.91 -30.85 -9.30
C ALA A 62 -2.28 -30.18 -9.53
N VAL A 63 -3.13 -30.12 -8.49
CA VAL A 63 -4.42 -29.40 -8.55
C VAL A 63 -4.17 -27.93 -8.91
N ARG A 64 -3.28 -27.23 -8.19
CA ARG A 64 -2.95 -25.82 -8.45
C ARG A 64 -2.47 -25.60 -9.88
N GLU A 65 -1.53 -26.42 -10.36
CA GLU A 65 -1.00 -26.28 -11.72
C GLU A 65 -2.09 -26.46 -12.77
N ILE A 66 -2.92 -27.50 -12.64
CA ILE A 66 -4.01 -27.76 -13.59
C ILE A 66 -4.98 -26.58 -13.62
N VAL A 67 -5.45 -26.08 -12.48
CA VAL A 67 -6.42 -24.97 -12.45
C VAL A 67 -5.80 -23.65 -12.95
N VAL A 68 -4.52 -23.40 -12.70
CA VAL A 68 -3.79 -22.24 -13.24
C VAL A 68 -3.60 -22.35 -14.76
N LEU A 69 -3.38 -23.55 -15.30
CA LEU A 69 -3.36 -23.77 -16.75
C LEU A 69 -4.75 -23.55 -17.34
N MET A 70 -5.80 -24.11 -16.74
CA MET A 70 -7.19 -23.95 -17.18
C MET A 70 -7.66 -22.50 -17.18
N ARG A 71 -7.17 -21.70 -16.22
CA ARG A 71 -7.35 -20.24 -16.22
C ARG A 71 -6.97 -19.63 -17.56
N ASP A 72 -5.82 -20.04 -18.12
CA ASP A 72 -5.26 -19.48 -19.34
C ASP A 72 -5.85 -20.15 -20.59
N GLU A 73 -5.91 -21.48 -20.61
CA GLU A 73 -6.50 -22.28 -21.68
C GLU A 73 -6.94 -23.67 -21.14
N SER A 74 -8.24 -23.97 -21.16
CA SER A 74 -8.75 -25.30 -20.82
C SER A 74 -8.76 -26.24 -22.03
N ASN A 75 -8.57 -27.54 -21.78
CA ASN A 75 -8.69 -28.60 -22.78
C ASN A 75 -9.22 -29.89 -22.14
N GLU A 76 -9.67 -30.84 -22.97
CA GLU A 76 -10.27 -32.10 -22.50
C GLU A 76 -9.37 -32.90 -21.56
N THR A 77 -8.05 -32.86 -21.74
CA THR A 77 -7.11 -33.56 -20.84
C THR A 77 -7.12 -32.93 -19.45
N LEU A 78 -7.06 -31.60 -19.35
CA LEU A 78 -7.10 -30.89 -18.06
C LEU A 78 -8.43 -31.10 -17.35
N GLU A 79 -9.55 -31.05 -18.08
CA GLU A 79 -10.90 -31.30 -17.55
C GLU A 79 -11.03 -32.70 -16.96
N VAL A 80 -10.55 -33.73 -17.67
CA VAL A 80 -10.57 -35.13 -17.18
C VAL A 80 -9.67 -35.30 -15.95
N GLU A 81 -8.48 -34.71 -15.96
CA GLU A 81 -7.54 -34.80 -14.85
C GLU A 81 -8.06 -34.11 -13.58
N ILE A 82 -8.61 -32.89 -13.69
CA ILE A 82 -9.12 -32.15 -12.53
C ILE A 82 -10.39 -32.79 -11.96
N ASP A 83 -11.28 -33.32 -12.81
CA ASP A 83 -12.47 -34.06 -12.36
C ASP A 83 -12.09 -35.35 -11.62
N ALA A 84 -11.11 -36.10 -12.15
CA ALA A 84 -10.60 -37.29 -11.47
C ALA A 84 -9.95 -36.94 -10.13
N LEU A 85 -9.09 -35.91 -10.09
CA LEU A 85 -8.50 -35.41 -8.85
C LEU A 85 -9.58 -34.95 -7.86
N GLY A 86 -10.64 -34.28 -8.31
CA GLY A 86 -11.73 -33.84 -7.45
C GLY A 86 -12.50 -34.99 -6.81
N LYS A 87 -12.82 -36.04 -7.59
CA LYS A 87 -13.47 -37.26 -7.07
C LYS A 87 -12.58 -38.00 -6.07
N VAL A 88 -11.30 -38.16 -6.40
CA VAL A 88 -10.33 -38.84 -5.54
C VAL A 88 -10.12 -38.04 -4.24
N TRP A 89 -9.94 -36.71 -4.35
CA TRP A 89 -9.76 -35.82 -3.21
C TRP A 89 -10.97 -35.83 -2.27
N LYS A 90 -12.18 -35.71 -2.83
CA LYS A 90 -13.42 -35.80 -2.05
C LYS A 90 -13.52 -37.14 -1.31
N LYS A 91 -13.19 -38.25 -1.97
CA LYS A 91 -13.20 -39.58 -1.33
C LYS A 91 -12.09 -39.73 -0.27
N ALA A 92 -10.94 -39.07 -0.47
CA ALA A 92 -9.81 -39.16 0.43
C ALA A 92 -10.00 -38.34 1.72
N TYR A 93 -10.57 -37.14 1.60
CA TYR A 93 -10.60 -36.10 2.64
C TYR A 93 -11.99 -35.56 2.98
N ASP A 94 -13.04 -36.00 2.30
CA ASP A 94 -14.40 -35.43 2.39
C ASP A 94 -14.48 -33.92 2.12
N SER A 95 -13.52 -33.41 1.34
CA SER A 95 -13.34 -31.98 1.04
C SER A 95 -13.76 -31.65 -0.40
N ASP A 96 -14.40 -30.49 -0.59
CA ASP A 96 -14.75 -29.95 -1.91
C ASP A 96 -13.66 -29.04 -2.51
N PHE A 97 -12.46 -29.02 -1.91
CA PHE A 97 -11.36 -28.13 -2.28
C PHE A 97 -11.10 -28.08 -3.78
N VAL A 98 -10.88 -29.23 -4.43
CA VAL A 98 -10.56 -29.30 -5.87
C VAL A 98 -11.71 -28.76 -6.72
N THR A 99 -12.95 -29.07 -6.35
CA THR A 99 -14.15 -28.56 -7.04
C THR A 99 -14.26 -27.05 -6.91
N LEU A 100 -13.97 -26.49 -5.73
CA LEU A 100 -13.96 -25.04 -5.50
C LEU A 100 -12.84 -24.36 -6.28
N GLN A 101 -11.64 -24.93 -6.31
CA GLN A 101 -10.51 -24.42 -7.08
C GLN A 101 -10.83 -24.42 -8.59
N TYR A 102 -11.38 -25.52 -9.12
CA TYR A 102 -11.85 -25.58 -10.50
C TYR A 102 -12.91 -24.50 -10.77
N GLY A 103 -13.96 -24.41 -9.93
CA GLY A 103 -15.02 -23.43 -10.09
C GLY A 103 -14.51 -21.98 -10.03
N TYR A 104 -13.52 -21.69 -9.19
CA TYR A 104 -12.89 -20.39 -9.13
C TYR A 104 -12.12 -20.07 -10.42
N PHE A 105 -11.13 -20.89 -10.79
CA PHE A 105 -10.23 -20.60 -11.90
C PHE A 105 -10.88 -20.73 -13.27
N ALA A 106 -11.75 -21.72 -13.48
CA ALA A 106 -12.35 -21.98 -14.78
C ALA A 106 -13.62 -21.14 -15.02
N LEU A 107 -14.38 -20.81 -13.97
CA LEU A 107 -15.72 -20.20 -14.13
C LEU A 107 -15.82 -18.77 -13.59
N ARG A 108 -15.14 -18.42 -12.50
CA ARG A 108 -15.30 -17.12 -11.83
C ARG A 108 -14.20 -16.12 -12.15
N LEU A 109 -12.96 -16.60 -12.30
CA LEU A 109 -11.79 -15.75 -12.53
C LEU A 109 -11.72 -15.27 -13.99
N THR A 110 -12.47 -14.20 -14.29
CA THR A 110 -12.64 -13.67 -15.64
C THR A 110 -12.19 -12.21 -15.77
N GLY A 111 -11.97 -11.78 -17.01
CA GLY A 111 -11.71 -10.37 -17.34
C GLY A 111 -10.53 -9.75 -16.57
N PRO A 112 -10.73 -8.56 -15.94
CA PRO A 112 -9.66 -7.84 -15.26
C PRO A 112 -9.12 -8.57 -14.02
N TYR A 113 -9.95 -9.35 -13.31
CA TYR A 113 -9.52 -10.10 -12.12
C TYR A 113 -8.50 -11.18 -12.45
N LYS A 114 -8.56 -11.79 -13.64
CA LYS A 114 -7.55 -12.74 -14.11
C LYS A 114 -6.16 -12.12 -14.18
N ARG A 115 -6.05 -10.85 -14.59
CA ARG A 115 -4.77 -10.13 -14.63
C ARG A 115 -4.28 -9.83 -13.21
N LEU A 116 -5.15 -9.29 -12.35
CA LEU A 116 -4.81 -8.97 -10.96
C LEU A 116 -4.35 -10.23 -10.18
N HIS A 117 -5.05 -11.34 -10.37
CA HIS A 117 -4.66 -12.64 -9.80
C HIS A 117 -3.29 -13.09 -10.29
N ARG A 118 -2.99 -12.96 -11.58
CA ARG A 118 -1.67 -13.30 -12.15
C ARG A 118 -0.56 -12.45 -11.53
N GLU A 119 -0.79 -11.15 -11.37
CA GLU A 119 0.16 -10.23 -10.74
C GLU A 119 0.39 -10.59 -9.26
N ALA A 120 -0.68 -10.86 -8.50
CA ALA A 120 -0.60 -11.29 -7.11
C ALA A 120 0.14 -12.63 -6.97
N SER A 121 -0.17 -13.61 -7.83
CA SER A 121 0.50 -14.92 -7.86
C SER A 121 2.00 -14.81 -8.17
N THR A 122 2.37 -13.95 -9.12
CA THR A 122 3.78 -13.71 -9.48
C THR A 122 4.53 -13.07 -8.31
N ARG A 123 3.90 -12.11 -7.60
CA ARG A 123 4.47 -11.52 -6.39
C ARG A 123 4.62 -12.55 -5.27
N PHE A 124 3.63 -13.41 -5.08
CA PHE A 124 3.70 -14.51 -4.11
C PHE A 124 4.89 -15.43 -4.41
N GLU A 125 5.08 -15.86 -5.66
CA GLU A 125 6.20 -16.73 -6.04
C GLU A 125 7.56 -16.06 -5.82
N LYS A 126 7.69 -14.78 -6.15
CA LYS A 126 8.89 -13.99 -5.84
C LYS A 126 9.15 -13.93 -4.33
N LYS A 127 8.09 -13.70 -3.53
CA LYS A 127 8.21 -13.63 -2.07
C LYS A 127 8.52 -15.01 -1.45
N LEU A 128 8.07 -16.09 -2.06
CA LEU A 128 8.44 -17.45 -1.65
C LEU A 128 9.93 -17.69 -1.82
N GLN A 129 10.51 -17.26 -2.95
CA GLN A 129 11.96 -17.30 -3.12
C GLN A 129 12.70 -16.44 -2.07
N GLU A 130 12.25 -15.20 -1.83
CA GLU A 130 12.85 -14.32 -0.82
C GLU A 130 12.76 -14.92 0.60
N PHE A 131 11.64 -15.59 0.91
CA PHE A 131 11.43 -16.32 2.15
C PHE A 131 12.44 -17.46 2.30
N ASP A 132 12.55 -18.32 1.30
CA ASP A 132 13.48 -19.46 1.33
C ASP A 132 14.93 -19.00 1.48
N GLU A 133 15.32 -17.95 0.76
CA GLU A 133 16.63 -17.32 0.88
C GLU A 133 16.86 -16.74 2.29
N ALA A 134 15.88 -16.04 2.86
CA ALA A 134 15.98 -15.47 4.19
C ALA A 134 16.05 -16.56 5.28
N VAL A 135 15.28 -17.63 5.16
CA VAL A 135 15.29 -18.78 6.07
C VAL A 135 16.62 -19.52 5.99
N ALA A 136 17.11 -19.80 4.78
CA ALA A 136 18.40 -20.44 4.57
C ALA A 136 19.55 -19.60 5.15
N ALA A 137 19.49 -18.28 4.97
CA ALA A 137 20.47 -17.33 5.52
C ALA A 137 20.27 -17.02 7.02
N LYS A 138 19.18 -17.50 7.64
CA LYS A 138 18.76 -17.13 9.00
C LYS A 138 18.71 -15.61 9.22
N ALA A 139 18.25 -14.88 8.19
CA ALA A 139 18.21 -13.43 8.18
C ALA A 139 17.01 -12.89 8.99
N THR A 140 16.96 -13.16 10.29
CA THR A 140 15.83 -12.83 11.18
C THR A 140 15.42 -11.36 11.13
N ALA A 141 16.37 -10.44 10.88
CA ALA A 141 16.08 -9.02 10.70
C ALA A 141 15.16 -8.71 9.50
N LYS A 142 15.09 -9.58 8.49
CA LYS A 142 14.20 -9.43 7.32
C LYS A 142 12.78 -9.96 7.57
N TYR A 143 12.59 -10.82 8.58
CA TYR A 143 11.33 -11.55 8.76
C TYR A 143 10.13 -10.63 9.00
N PRO A 144 10.21 -9.53 9.80
CA PRO A 144 9.07 -8.65 9.99
C PRO A 144 8.59 -7.99 8.69
N GLY A 145 9.52 -7.54 7.84
CA GLY A 145 9.17 -6.94 6.54
C GLY A 145 8.54 -7.96 5.59
N LEU A 146 9.12 -9.17 5.49
CA LEU A 146 8.55 -10.24 4.67
C LEU A 146 7.17 -10.69 5.18
N ALA A 147 6.95 -10.72 6.48
CA ALA A 147 5.66 -11.09 7.05
C ALA A 147 4.56 -10.08 6.70
N LEU A 148 4.87 -8.77 6.72
CA LEU A 148 3.94 -7.73 6.26
C LEU A 148 3.63 -7.86 4.76
N ASP A 149 4.65 -8.16 3.93
CA ASP A 149 4.45 -8.40 2.50
C ASP A 149 3.51 -9.59 2.24
N TYR A 150 3.69 -10.69 3.00
CA TYR A 150 2.84 -11.86 2.89
C TYR A 150 1.42 -11.62 3.39
N GLU A 151 1.26 -10.87 4.47
CA GLU A 151 -0.07 -10.52 4.96
C GLU A 151 -0.86 -9.71 3.92
N ALA A 152 -0.24 -8.66 3.35
CA ALA A 152 -0.86 -7.87 2.30
C ALA A 152 -1.19 -8.71 1.04
N LEU A 153 -0.35 -9.69 0.70
CA LEU A 153 -0.66 -10.66 -0.36
C LEU A 153 -1.83 -11.56 0.02
N GLY A 154 -1.90 -12.00 1.27
CA GLY A 154 -3.00 -12.79 1.81
C GLY A 154 -4.33 -12.06 1.66
N ASP A 155 -4.38 -10.79 2.08
CA ASP A 155 -5.57 -9.94 1.98
C ASP A 155 -6.00 -9.78 0.50
N GLN A 156 -5.06 -9.42 -0.37
CA GLN A 156 -5.31 -9.26 -1.79
C GLN A 156 -5.82 -10.55 -2.46
N LEU A 157 -5.23 -11.71 -2.13
CA LEU A 157 -5.63 -13.00 -2.70
C LEU A 157 -6.98 -13.46 -2.17
N SER A 158 -7.28 -13.18 -0.90
CA SER A 158 -8.59 -13.45 -0.28
C SER A 158 -9.70 -12.63 -0.95
N GLU A 159 -9.47 -11.33 -1.17
CA GLU A 159 -10.39 -10.45 -1.89
C GLU A 159 -10.63 -10.93 -3.34
N LEU A 160 -9.59 -11.45 -3.98
CA LEU A 160 -9.70 -12.04 -5.32
C LEU A 160 -10.39 -13.42 -5.32
N GLY A 161 -10.65 -14.02 -4.16
CA GLY A 161 -11.30 -15.33 -4.00
C GLY A 161 -10.35 -16.54 -4.09
N ASP A 162 -9.04 -16.33 -4.16
CA ASP A 162 -8.04 -17.42 -4.09
C ASP A 162 -7.64 -17.70 -2.64
N HIS A 163 -8.58 -18.30 -1.90
CA HIS A 163 -8.39 -18.63 -0.49
C HIS A 163 -7.26 -19.65 -0.25
N TYR A 164 -6.84 -20.40 -1.28
CA TYR A 164 -5.69 -21.30 -1.18
C TYR A 164 -4.39 -20.54 -1.06
N LEU A 165 -4.09 -19.62 -2.00
CA LEU A 165 -2.86 -18.83 -1.91
C LEU A 165 -2.93 -17.79 -0.78
N ALA A 166 -4.13 -17.29 -0.44
CA ALA A 166 -4.30 -16.46 0.75
C ALA A 166 -3.86 -17.20 2.02
N ALA A 167 -4.35 -18.42 2.21
CA ALA A 167 -3.95 -19.27 3.34
C ALA A 167 -2.43 -19.53 3.39
N GLN A 168 -1.79 -19.79 2.25
CA GLN A 168 -0.33 -19.98 2.20
C GLN A 168 0.43 -18.69 2.56
N SER A 169 -0.09 -17.54 2.14
CA SER A 169 0.50 -16.23 2.45
C SER A 169 0.42 -15.94 3.95
N TYR A 170 -0.76 -16.06 4.56
CA TYR A 170 -0.92 -15.90 6.00
C TYR A 170 -0.11 -16.92 6.81
N TRP A 171 0.00 -18.16 6.32
CA TRP A 171 0.86 -19.18 6.93
C TRP A 171 2.32 -18.73 6.96
N ASN A 172 2.87 -18.29 5.82
CA ASN A 172 4.26 -17.84 5.73
C ASN A 172 4.49 -16.61 6.63
N ALA A 173 3.56 -15.66 6.66
CA ALA A 173 3.59 -14.53 7.59
C ALA A 173 3.59 -14.98 9.05
N ALA A 174 2.72 -15.93 9.41
CA ALA A 174 2.62 -16.45 10.77
C ALA A 174 3.94 -17.10 11.21
N VAL A 175 4.51 -17.98 10.38
CA VAL A 175 5.79 -18.66 10.65
C VAL A 175 6.95 -17.67 10.79
N LEU A 176 6.97 -16.60 10.01
CA LEU A 176 7.96 -15.51 10.12
C LEU A 176 7.82 -14.68 11.39
N MET A 177 6.64 -14.66 12.04
CA MET A 177 6.41 -13.97 13.31
C MET A 177 6.54 -14.92 14.52
N ASP A 178 6.55 -16.22 14.29
CA ASP A 178 6.56 -17.24 15.33
C ASP A 178 7.98 -17.65 15.77
N ASP A 179 8.07 -18.35 16.90
CA ASP A 179 9.35 -18.80 17.47
C ASP A 179 10.03 -19.93 16.70
N VAL A 180 9.32 -20.55 15.77
CA VAL A 180 9.86 -21.60 14.88
C VAL A 180 11.06 -21.08 14.09
N LEU A 181 10.99 -19.86 13.56
CA LEU A 181 12.07 -19.24 12.81
C LEU A 181 12.80 -18.13 13.58
N ASN A 182 12.09 -17.34 14.40
CA ASN A 182 12.68 -16.21 15.12
C ASN A 182 13.32 -16.58 16.47
N GLY A 183 13.09 -17.80 16.95
CA GLY A 183 13.35 -18.13 18.35
C GLY A 183 12.48 -17.32 19.32
N LYS A 184 12.51 -17.70 20.60
CA LYS A 184 11.60 -17.14 21.62
C LYS A 184 11.74 -15.64 21.85
N GLN A 185 12.93 -15.08 21.61
CA GLN A 185 13.21 -13.66 21.86
C GLN A 185 12.81 -12.77 20.67
N GLY A 186 12.80 -13.30 19.44
CA GLY A 186 12.39 -12.57 18.25
C GLY A 186 10.93 -12.80 17.86
N ALA A 187 10.24 -13.75 18.49
CA ALA A 187 8.86 -14.07 18.17
C ALA A 187 7.89 -12.97 18.63
N ASN A 188 6.97 -12.61 17.74
CA ASN A 188 5.78 -11.83 18.06
C ASN A 188 4.57 -12.78 18.11
N TYR A 189 4.41 -13.47 19.24
CA TYR A 189 3.40 -14.53 19.41
C TYR A 189 1.95 -14.07 19.21
N ARG A 190 1.64 -12.82 19.54
CA ARG A 190 0.32 -12.23 19.31
C ARG A 190 0.03 -12.08 17.83
N ARG A 191 0.96 -11.46 17.10
CA ARG A 191 0.83 -11.31 15.66
C ARG A 191 0.82 -12.66 14.94
N ALA A 192 1.67 -13.59 15.39
CA ALA A 192 1.62 -14.97 14.89
C ALA A 192 0.25 -15.62 15.14
N CYS A 193 -0.36 -15.42 16.32
CA CYS A 193 -1.69 -15.95 16.64
C CYS A 193 -2.76 -15.43 15.67
N GLU A 194 -2.78 -14.12 15.40
CA GLU A 194 -3.70 -13.51 14.43
C GLU A 194 -3.52 -14.11 13.03
N LEU A 195 -2.29 -14.17 12.54
CA LEU A 195 -1.97 -14.69 11.21
C LEU A 195 -2.26 -16.19 11.06
N TRP A 196 -2.01 -16.98 12.11
CA TRP A 196 -2.44 -18.39 12.15
C TRP A 196 -3.97 -18.52 12.08
N GLY A 197 -4.70 -17.60 12.72
CA GLY A 197 -6.17 -17.53 12.63
C GLY A 197 -6.65 -17.23 11.21
N LEU A 198 -6.06 -16.23 10.55
CA LEU A 198 -6.37 -15.90 9.16
C LEU A 198 -6.03 -17.05 8.20
N ALA A 199 -4.89 -17.73 8.40
CA ALA A 199 -4.53 -18.91 7.61
C ALA A 199 -5.55 -20.05 7.74
N LEU A 200 -6.09 -20.27 8.95
CA LEU A 200 -7.13 -21.28 9.18
C LEU A 200 -8.46 -20.88 8.55
N GLN A 201 -8.88 -19.63 8.71
CA GLN A 201 -10.09 -19.10 8.07
C GLN A 201 -10.04 -19.28 6.55
N ALA A 202 -8.95 -18.86 5.91
CA ALA A 202 -8.80 -19.01 4.46
C ALA A 202 -8.77 -20.50 4.03
N ARG A 203 -8.21 -21.40 4.85
CA ARG A 203 -8.28 -22.85 4.58
C ARG A 203 -9.70 -23.39 4.71
N ASP A 204 -10.46 -22.94 5.69
CA ASP A 204 -11.86 -23.32 5.85
C ASP A 204 -12.69 -22.85 4.64
N GLU A 205 -12.48 -21.61 4.17
CA GLU A 205 -13.11 -21.05 2.97
C GLU A 205 -12.72 -21.81 1.69
N ALA A 206 -11.47 -22.28 1.61
CA ALA A 206 -11.02 -23.17 0.53
C ALA A 206 -11.50 -24.62 0.69
N HIS A 207 -12.15 -24.98 1.80
CA HIS A 207 -12.46 -26.36 2.21
C HIS A 207 -11.21 -27.27 2.26
N LEU A 208 -10.03 -26.73 2.59
CA LEU A 208 -8.77 -27.47 2.57
C LEU A 208 -8.40 -28.02 3.95
N CYS A 209 -8.66 -29.32 4.16
CA CYS A 209 -8.36 -30.06 5.41
C CYS A 209 -7.17 -31.03 5.27
N ASP A 210 -6.03 -30.54 4.75
CA ASP A 210 -4.78 -31.31 4.62
C ASP A 210 -4.08 -31.53 5.99
N LYS A 211 -2.94 -32.24 6.00
CA LYS A 211 -2.14 -32.40 7.23
C LYS A 211 -1.67 -31.08 7.82
N SER A 212 -1.44 -30.07 6.99
CA SER A 212 -1.01 -28.73 7.41
C SER A 212 -2.10 -28.04 8.22
N TYR A 213 -3.39 -28.21 7.89
CA TYR A 213 -4.52 -27.68 8.66
C TYR A 213 -4.43 -28.08 10.14
N ALA A 214 -4.22 -29.37 10.42
CA ALA A 214 -4.10 -29.86 11.79
C ALA A 214 -2.90 -29.24 12.53
N GLY A 215 -1.78 -29.04 11.83
CA GLY A 215 -0.58 -28.38 12.36
C GLY A 215 -0.82 -26.91 12.71
N ALA A 216 -1.39 -26.13 11.78
CA ALA A 216 -1.77 -24.74 12.02
C ALA A 216 -2.76 -24.62 13.17
N LYS A 217 -3.80 -25.47 13.19
CA LYS A 217 -4.82 -25.44 14.23
C LYS A 217 -4.22 -25.72 15.60
N ALA A 218 -3.38 -26.73 15.72
CA ALA A 218 -2.70 -27.03 16.97
C ALA A 218 -1.81 -25.86 17.44
N ARG A 219 -1.15 -25.15 16.52
CA ARG A 219 -0.34 -23.98 16.85
C ARG A 219 -1.18 -22.78 17.27
N PHE A 220 -2.26 -22.49 16.54
CA PHE A 220 -3.23 -21.45 16.88
C PHE A 220 -3.85 -21.69 18.25
N ASP A 221 -4.38 -22.90 18.50
CA ASP A 221 -4.99 -23.27 19.79
C ASP A 221 -4.00 -23.12 20.96
N TYR A 222 -2.72 -23.45 20.74
CA TYR A 222 -1.65 -23.24 21.71
C TYR A 222 -1.46 -21.75 22.03
N LEU A 223 -1.36 -20.89 21.02
CA LEU A 223 -1.17 -19.44 21.20
C LEU A 223 -2.40 -18.79 21.86
N MET A 224 -3.61 -19.19 21.47
CA MET A 224 -4.86 -18.78 22.10
C MET A 224 -4.89 -19.15 23.58
N THR A 225 -4.57 -20.40 23.92
CA THR A 225 -4.51 -20.89 25.31
C THR A 225 -3.45 -20.17 26.13
N ALA A 226 -2.34 -19.78 25.50
CA ALA A 226 -1.28 -18.99 26.13
C ALA A 226 -1.65 -17.51 26.32
N GLY A 227 -2.85 -17.08 25.92
CA GLY A 227 -3.37 -15.72 26.12
C GLY A 227 -2.95 -14.73 25.03
N PHE A 228 -2.32 -15.19 23.94
CA PHE A 228 -1.87 -14.31 22.86
C PHE A 228 -3.00 -13.85 21.93
N GLY A 229 -4.16 -14.50 21.97
CA GLY A 229 -5.36 -14.09 21.23
C GLY A 229 -6.29 -13.13 21.99
N VAL A 230 -5.92 -12.70 23.19
CA VAL A 230 -6.70 -11.72 23.97
C VAL A 230 -6.10 -10.33 23.72
N PRO A 231 -6.89 -9.32 23.30
CA PRO A 231 -6.44 -7.93 23.19
C PRO A 231 -5.70 -7.50 24.47
N GLU A 232 -4.61 -6.74 24.34
CA GLU A 232 -3.77 -6.41 25.48
C GLU A 232 -4.61 -5.52 26.40
N GLU A 233 -4.97 -6.04 27.56
CA GLU A 233 -5.74 -5.30 28.55
C GLU A 233 -4.88 -4.09 28.93
N ALA A 234 -5.30 -2.91 28.46
CA ALA A 234 -4.58 -1.67 28.71
C ALA A 234 -4.27 -1.56 30.21
N ALA A 235 -3.02 -1.21 30.54
CA ALA A 235 -2.60 -1.01 31.93
C ALA A 235 -3.64 -0.19 32.71
N PRO A 236 -3.94 -0.56 33.97
CA PRO A 236 -5.09 -0.03 34.69
C PRO A 236 -5.04 1.49 34.73
N VAL A 237 -6.02 2.09 34.07
CA VAL A 237 -6.35 3.51 34.18
C VAL A 237 -6.68 3.79 35.66
N PRO A 238 -6.19 4.88 36.26
CA PRO A 238 -6.59 5.27 37.61
C PRO A 238 -8.11 5.30 37.72
N ALA A 239 -8.65 4.69 38.78
CA ALA A 239 -10.07 4.47 38.97
C ALA A 239 -10.93 5.68 38.60
N GLU A 240 -11.79 5.48 37.60
CA GLU A 240 -12.91 6.35 37.30
C GLU A 240 -13.82 6.49 38.53
N PRO A 241 -14.29 7.70 38.87
CA PRO A 241 -15.33 7.85 39.87
C PRO A 241 -16.60 7.12 39.42
N ALA A 242 -17.22 6.42 40.36
CA ALA A 242 -18.34 5.52 40.14
C ALA A 242 -19.42 6.07 39.20
N ALA A 243 -19.74 5.26 38.18
CA ALA A 243 -20.78 5.51 37.19
C ALA A 243 -22.14 5.82 37.85
N GLY A 244 -22.64 7.03 37.60
CA GLY A 244 -24.06 7.33 37.69
C GLY A 244 -24.82 6.58 36.60
N ALA A 245 -26.10 6.31 36.86
CA ALA A 245 -27.00 5.54 36.01
C ALA A 245 -26.96 5.98 34.53
N GLY A 246 -26.81 4.99 33.64
CA GLY A 246 -26.51 5.16 32.21
C GLY A 246 -27.42 6.11 31.46
N GLU A 247 -26.81 7.14 30.88
CA GLU A 247 -27.32 7.78 29.67
C GLU A 247 -27.25 6.77 28.52
N ALA A 248 -28.37 6.65 27.78
CA ALA A 248 -28.42 5.85 26.57
C ALA A 248 -27.33 6.33 25.59
N ALA A 249 -26.63 5.39 24.94
CA ALA A 249 -25.64 5.71 23.93
C ALA A 249 -26.23 6.73 22.93
N PRO A 250 -25.53 7.85 22.66
CA PRO A 250 -26.05 8.91 21.81
C PRO A 250 -26.41 8.35 20.44
N LYS A 251 -27.65 8.58 20.01
CA LYS A 251 -28.17 8.08 18.74
C LYS A 251 -27.43 8.73 17.57
N ALA A 252 -26.91 7.93 16.65
CA ALA A 252 -26.33 8.44 15.41
C ALA A 252 -27.36 9.25 14.60
N VAL A 253 -26.95 10.41 14.10
CA VAL A 253 -27.75 11.29 13.24
C VAL A 253 -27.12 11.36 11.85
N PRO A 254 -27.91 11.38 10.77
CA PRO A 254 -27.36 11.63 9.44
C PRO A 254 -26.85 13.07 9.35
N LEU A 255 -25.76 13.27 8.61
CA LEU A 255 -25.25 14.60 8.25
C LEU A 255 -26.24 15.33 7.33
N ALA A 256 -27.13 14.57 6.65
CA ALA A 256 -28.07 15.04 5.65
C ALA A 256 -27.32 15.81 4.55
N ALA A 257 -26.23 15.21 4.08
CA ALA A 257 -25.30 15.88 3.20
C ALA A 257 -25.88 16.11 1.81
N THR A 258 -25.45 17.20 1.18
CA THR A 258 -25.77 17.55 -0.21
C THR A 258 -24.48 17.61 -1.01
N PHE A 259 -24.51 17.13 -2.24
CA PHE A 259 -23.36 17.20 -3.12
C PHE A 259 -23.01 18.67 -3.43
N GLN A 260 -21.74 19.02 -3.34
CA GLN A 260 -21.19 20.29 -3.80
C GLN A 260 -19.89 20.08 -4.57
N LEU A 261 -19.71 20.88 -5.61
CA LEU A 261 -18.48 20.97 -6.37
C LEU A 261 -17.46 21.85 -5.66
N VAL A 262 -16.20 21.41 -5.62
CA VAL A 262 -15.03 22.26 -5.33
C VAL A 262 -14.57 22.87 -6.66
N PRO A 263 -14.79 24.17 -6.90
CA PRO A 263 -14.67 24.74 -8.24
C PRO A 263 -13.22 25.00 -8.70
N ASP A 264 -12.26 25.02 -7.77
CA ASP A 264 -10.85 25.34 -8.02
C ASP A 264 -9.98 24.53 -7.06
N ILE A 265 -8.83 24.04 -7.54
CA ILE A 265 -7.88 23.26 -6.73
C ILE A 265 -7.27 24.09 -5.60
N GLU A 266 -7.16 25.41 -5.77
CA GLU A 266 -6.61 26.33 -4.77
C GLU A 266 -7.69 26.89 -3.82
N ALA A 267 -8.98 26.53 -4.00
CA ALA A 267 -10.07 27.04 -3.16
C ALA A 267 -9.97 26.58 -1.70
N ILE A 268 -9.46 25.36 -1.50
CA ILE A 268 -9.29 24.72 -0.19
C ILE A 268 -7.90 24.10 -0.17
N GLN A 269 -7.07 24.46 0.81
CA GLN A 269 -5.80 23.77 1.01
C GLN A 269 -6.08 22.35 1.51
N ARG A 270 -5.66 21.32 0.77
CA ARG A 270 -5.92 19.91 1.10
C ARG A 270 -4.63 19.21 1.53
N PRO A 271 -4.68 18.24 2.46
CA PRO A 271 -3.51 17.48 2.91
C PRO A 271 -3.13 16.38 1.91
N LEU A 272 -2.97 16.76 0.64
CA LEU A 272 -2.71 15.87 -0.48
C LEU A 272 -1.62 16.48 -1.37
N TYR A 273 -0.62 15.68 -1.77
CA TYR A 273 0.54 16.18 -2.51
C TYR A 273 0.16 16.68 -3.92
N THR A 274 -0.87 16.12 -4.53
CA THR A 274 -1.35 16.47 -5.87
C THR A 274 -2.43 17.55 -5.85
N ALA A 275 -2.88 18.01 -4.67
CA ALA A 275 -3.93 19.02 -4.56
C ALA A 275 -3.42 20.46 -4.68
N ASP A 276 -2.73 20.77 -5.79
CA ASP A 276 -2.33 22.13 -6.15
C ASP A 276 -2.34 22.37 -7.66
N SER A 277 -2.01 23.57 -8.10
CA SER A 277 -2.07 23.97 -9.52
C SER A 277 -0.97 23.37 -10.43
N ASN A 278 -0.05 22.54 -9.91
CA ASN A 278 0.90 21.80 -10.74
C ASN A 278 0.22 20.57 -11.35
N PHE A 279 -0.64 20.79 -12.35
CA PHE A 279 -1.43 19.69 -12.94
C PHE A 279 -0.59 18.58 -13.56
N GLN A 280 0.68 18.86 -13.90
CA GLN A 280 1.58 17.89 -14.53
C GLN A 280 1.88 16.67 -13.65
N ILE A 281 1.60 16.75 -12.35
CA ILE A 281 1.79 15.66 -11.38
C ILE A 281 0.47 15.09 -10.87
N TRP A 282 -0.67 15.54 -11.43
CA TRP A 282 -1.98 14.96 -11.15
C TRP A 282 -2.12 13.57 -11.77
N SER A 283 -3.14 12.84 -11.35
CA SER A 283 -3.53 11.59 -12.00
C SER A 283 -3.89 11.84 -13.46
N THR A 284 -3.55 10.90 -14.33
CA THR A 284 -3.78 11.02 -15.77
C THR A 284 -4.71 9.93 -16.28
N VAL A 285 -5.58 10.31 -17.21
CA VAL A 285 -6.35 9.39 -18.05
C VAL A 285 -5.75 9.44 -19.46
N PRO A 286 -4.87 8.49 -19.82
CA PRO A 286 -4.20 8.49 -21.11
C PRO A 286 -5.14 8.00 -22.21
N LEU A 287 -5.41 8.86 -23.20
CA LEU A 287 -6.24 8.56 -24.36
C LEU A 287 -5.34 8.42 -25.59
N LYS A 288 -5.66 7.45 -26.44
CA LYS A 288 -4.95 7.20 -27.71
C LYS A 288 -5.57 8.06 -28.83
N ALA A 289 -5.71 7.49 -30.03
CA ALA A 289 -6.35 8.14 -31.16
C ALA A 289 -7.79 8.60 -30.84
N ILE A 290 -8.34 9.45 -31.70
CA ILE A 290 -9.77 9.81 -31.64
C ILE A 290 -10.61 8.53 -31.64
N ASP A 291 -11.71 8.54 -30.90
CA ASP A 291 -12.61 7.42 -30.60
C ASP A 291 -12.03 6.35 -29.66
N SER A 292 -10.83 6.56 -29.12
CA SER A 292 -10.33 5.73 -28.01
C SER A 292 -11.00 6.09 -26.68
N SER A 293 -10.99 5.12 -25.77
CA SER A 293 -11.45 5.32 -24.40
C SER A 293 -10.45 4.80 -23.36
N ALA A 294 -10.52 5.38 -22.17
CA ALA A 294 -9.77 4.96 -20.99
C ALA A 294 -10.62 5.19 -19.73
N LYS A 295 -10.24 4.57 -18.61
CA LYS A 295 -10.97 4.69 -17.35
C LYS A 295 -10.15 5.48 -16.32
N PHE A 296 -10.83 6.00 -15.31
CA PHE A 296 -10.16 6.56 -14.14
C PHE A 296 -9.45 5.45 -13.38
N VAL A 297 -8.17 5.66 -13.09
CA VAL A 297 -7.44 4.79 -12.15
C VAL A 297 -8.04 5.00 -10.76
N GLY A 298 -8.19 3.92 -9.99
CA GLY A 298 -8.65 4.01 -8.60
C GLY A 298 -10.16 4.12 -8.41
N LEU A 299 -10.97 4.15 -9.47
CA LEU A 299 -12.43 4.15 -9.39
C LEU A 299 -12.99 2.79 -9.85
N ASP A 300 -13.93 2.20 -9.12
CA ASP A 300 -14.61 0.95 -9.52
C ASP A 300 -16.05 0.87 -8.97
N PRO A 301 -17.09 0.70 -9.81
CA PRO A 301 -17.05 0.80 -11.27
C PRO A 301 -16.67 2.20 -11.74
N SER A 302 -15.80 2.29 -12.75
CA SER A 302 -15.37 3.55 -13.36
C SER A 302 -16.07 3.81 -14.70
N PRO A 303 -16.63 5.02 -14.92
CA PRO A 303 -17.07 5.46 -16.23
C PRO A 303 -15.85 5.61 -17.16
N ALA A 304 -16.09 5.50 -18.46
CA ALA A 304 -15.03 5.72 -19.44
C ALA A 304 -14.92 7.21 -19.78
N ILE A 305 -13.71 7.64 -20.15
CA ILE A 305 -13.48 8.89 -20.88
C ILE A 305 -13.26 8.52 -22.34
N VAL A 306 -14.03 9.11 -23.23
CA VAL A 306 -13.93 8.91 -24.67
C VAL A 306 -13.32 10.14 -25.33
N ARG A 307 -12.31 9.94 -26.17
CA ARG A 307 -11.71 11.02 -26.97
C ARG A 307 -12.55 11.31 -28.20
N THR A 308 -13.40 12.33 -28.14
CA THR A 308 -14.32 12.70 -29.22
C THR A 308 -13.73 13.64 -30.28
N GLY A 309 -12.45 14.02 -30.13
CA GLY A 309 -11.73 14.85 -31.10
C GLY A 309 -10.30 15.16 -30.67
N ALA A 310 -9.60 15.99 -31.46
CA ALA A 310 -8.20 16.32 -31.20
C ALA A 310 -7.97 16.90 -29.79
N ASN A 311 -8.82 17.86 -29.40
CA ASN A 311 -8.82 18.51 -28.08
C ASN A 311 -10.19 18.36 -27.41
N LYS A 312 -10.86 17.22 -27.61
CA LYS A 312 -12.20 16.97 -27.08
C LYS A 312 -12.27 15.61 -26.42
N ALA A 313 -12.90 15.57 -25.25
CA ALA A 313 -13.22 14.35 -24.55
C ALA A 313 -14.58 14.51 -23.86
N ALA A 314 -15.19 13.38 -23.55
CA ALA A 314 -16.44 13.32 -22.82
C ALA A 314 -16.44 12.10 -21.90
N VAL A 315 -17.21 12.16 -20.83
CA VAL A 315 -17.47 11.02 -19.94
C VAL A 315 -18.58 10.18 -20.54
N ASP A 316 -18.34 8.89 -20.67
CA ASP A 316 -19.28 7.83 -21.06
C ASP A 316 -19.76 7.13 -19.78
N LEU A 317 -21.01 7.41 -19.41
CA LEU A 317 -21.65 6.95 -18.19
C LEU A 317 -22.46 5.67 -18.41
N ASP A 318 -23.01 5.45 -19.60
CA ASP A 318 -23.84 4.29 -19.93
C ASP A 318 -23.06 3.13 -20.58
N GLY A 319 -21.80 3.36 -20.94
CA GLY A 319 -20.90 2.38 -21.53
C GLY A 319 -21.15 2.12 -23.02
N ASP A 320 -21.89 2.98 -23.72
CA ASP A 320 -22.19 2.83 -25.14
C ASP A 320 -21.03 3.26 -26.06
N GLY A 321 -19.93 3.75 -25.48
CA GLY A 321 -18.75 4.24 -26.18
C GLY A 321 -18.93 5.64 -26.75
N LYS A 322 -20.06 6.31 -26.49
CA LYS A 322 -20.30 7.72 -26.80
C LYS A 322 -20.13 8.56 -25.55
N GLY A 323 -19.80 9.82 -25.76
CA GLY A 323 -19.70 10.77 -24.67
C GLY A 323 -21.08 11.30 -24.26
N ASP A 324 -21.39 11.19 -22.97
CA ASP A 324 -22.62 11.75 -22.36
C ASP A 324 -22.40 13.15 -21.78
N VAL A 325 -21.24 13.36 -21.15
CA VAL A 325 -20.89 14.62 -20.48
C VAL A 325 -19.61 15.19 -21.05
N ASP A 326 -19.72 16.30 -21.78
CA ASP A 326 -18.57 17.00 -22.37
C ASP A 326 -17.59 17.49 -21.30
N ILE A 327 -16.30 17.28 -21.54
CA ILE A 327 -15.22 17.80 -20.71
C ILE A 327 -14.73 19.13 -21.33
N PRO A 328 -14.81 20.27 -20.62
CA PRO A 328 -14.48 21.58 -21.16
C PRO A 328 -12.95 21.82 -21.25
N LEU A 329 -12.32 21.22 -22.26
CA LEU A 329 -10.87 21.27 -22.51
C LEU A 329 -10.40 22.57 -23.17
N THR A 330 -10.48 23.67 -22.42
CA THR A 330 -10.12 25.02 -22.89
C THR A 330 -8.65 25.41 -22.65
N GLY A 331 -7.82 24.46 -22.20
CA GLY A 331 -6.45 24.73 -21.73
C GLY A 331 -6.38 25.39 -20.35
N LYS A 332 -7.53 25.52 -19.67
CA LYS A 332 -7.66 25.91 -18.25
C LYS A 332 -8.21 24.73 -17.47
N ILE A 333 -7.87 24.68 -16.17
CA ILE A 333 -8.49 23.77 -15.23
C ILE A 333 -9.99 24.08 -15.18
N ALA A 334 -10.81 23.05 -15.39
CA ALA A 334 -12.26 23.20 -15.39
C ALA A 334 -12.93 22.02 -14.67
N PRO A 335 -13.99 22.27 -13.89
CA PRO A 335 -14.72 21.22 -13.22
C PRO A 335 -15.62 20.44 -14.17
N VAL A 336 -15.75 19.14 -13.91
CA VAL A 336 -16.71 18.23 -14.54
C VAL A 336 -17.48 17.55 -13.43
N GLN A 337 -18.81 17.58 -13.54
CA GLN A 337 -19.70 16.91 -12.60
C GLN A 337 -20.46 15.81 -13.33
N VAL A 338 -20.54 14.65 -12.71
CA VAL A 338 -21.30 13.49 -13.17
C VAL A 338 -22.05 12.86 -12.01
N THR A 339 -22.82 11.82 -12.31
CA THR A 339 -23.50 11.01 -11.30
C THR A 339 -23.05 9.58 -11.46
N LEU A 340 -22.59 8.98 -10.35
CA LEU A 340 -22.15 7.58 -10.29
C LEU A 340 -23.24 6.71 -9.66
N GLY A 341 -23.24 5.43 -10.02
CA GLY A 341 -24.16 4.42 -9.47
C GLY A 341 -25.59 4.54 -9.98
N GLU A 342 -26.43 3.61 -9.54
CA GLU A 342 -27.84 3.51 -9.93
C GLU A 342 -28.74 3.40 -8.69
N GLY A 343 -30.00 3.80 -8.83
CA GLY A 343 -31.01 3.67 -7.78
C GLY A 343 -30.60 4.34 -6.46
N ALA A 344 -30.61 3.58 -5.37
CA ALA A 344 -30.25 4.09 -4.03
C ALA A 344 -28.75 4.35 -3.85
N ALA A 345 -27.90 3.81 -4.72
CA ALA A 345 -26.44 4.04 -4.72
C ALA A 345 -26.02 5.23 -5.60
N GLN A 346 -26.99 5.90 -6.22
CA GLN A 346 -26.78 7.05 -7.07
C GLN A 346 -26.22 8.23 -6.25
N ARG A 347 -25.08 8.77 -6.67
CA ARG A 347 -24.39 9.86 -5.96
C ARG A 347 -23.70 10.81 -6.92
N GLY A 348 -23.63 12.08 -6.54
CA GLY A 348 -22.86 13.08 -7.28
C GLY A 348 -21.36 12.80 -7.14
N TRP A 349 -20.64 13.03 -8.23
CA TRP A 349 -19.18 12.94 -8.27
C TRP A 349 -18.62 14.04 -9.18
N ALA A 350 -17.43 14.54 -8.88
CA ALA A 350 -16.81 15.55 -9.72
C ALA A 350 -15.29 15.49 -9.67
N PHE A 351 -14.69 16.00 -10.74
CA PHE A 351 -13.25 16.14 -10.90
C PHE A 351 -12.93 17.44 -11.62
N LEU A 352 -11.76 17.99 -11.35
CA LEU A 352 -11.14 19.02 -12.16
C LEU A 352 -10.41 18.34 -13.32
N ALA A 353 -10.45 18.95 -14.49
CA ALA A 353 -9.85 18.42 -15.71
C ALA A 353 -9.05 19.49 -16.44
N VAL A 354 -7.92 19.09 -17.01
CA VAL A 354 -7.11 19.93 -17.90
C VAL A 354 -6.30 19.06 -18.86
N ILE A 355 -5.97 19.59 -20.05
CA ILE A 355 -4.98 19.01 -20.96
C ILE A 355 -3.72 19.87 -20.94
N GLY A 356 -2.58 19.26 -21.23
CA GLY A 356 -1.34 20.00 -21.39
C GLY A 356 -1.33 20.91 -22.63
N GLN A 357 -0.28 21.71 -22.70
CA GLN A 357 -0.02 22.67 -23.76
C GLN A 357 1.20 22.24 -24.58
N GLN A 358 1.32 22.79 -25.81
CA GLN A 358 2.48 22.54 -26.67
C GLN A 358 3.82 22.94 -26.04
N ARG A 359 3.76 23.82 -25.04
CA ARG A 359 4.92 24.31 -24.31
C ARG A 359 4.59 24.43 -22.82
N ASP A 360 4.75 23.33 -22.11
CA ASP A 360 4.66 23.24 -20.66
C ASP A 360 6.05 23.15 -20.02
N THR A 361 6.09 23.21 -18.69
CA THR A 361 7.30 22.93 -17.90
C THR A 361 7.07 21.71 -17.02
N PHE A 362 7.97 20.73 -17.08
CA PHE A 362 8.01 19.58 -16.18
C PHE A 362 9.39 19.50 -15.54
N GLN A 363 9.48 19.46 -14.20
CA GLN A 363 10.76 19.40 -13.47
C GLN A 363 11.82 20.42 -13.92
N GLY A 364 11.39 21.60 -14.38
CA GLY A 364 12.26 22.69 -14.83
C GLY A 364 12.65 22.68 -16.31
N PHE A 365 12.34 21.64 -17.09
CA PHE A 365 12.54 21.62 -18.55
C PHE A 365 11.23 21.88 -19.31
N THR A 366 11.36 22.43 -20.52
CA THR A 366 10.20 22.67 -21.41
C THR A 366 9.79 21.38 -22.11
N TYR A 367 8.51 20.99 -22.01
CA TYR A 367 7.95 19.75 -22.56
C TYR A 367 6.64 19.99 -23.32
N ASN A 368 6.38 19.22 -24.38
CA ASN A 368 5.11 19.25 -25.09
C ASN A 368 4.12 18.27 -24.42
N LEU A 369 3.25 18.78 -23.56
CA LEU A 369 2.15 18.01 -22.95
C LEU A 369 0.84 18.16 -23.73
N GLY A 370 0.88 18.86 -24.87
CA GLY A 370 -0.27 19.10 -25.72
C GLY A 370 -0.73 17.83 -26.44
N PRO A 371 -2.03 17.67 -26.67
CA PRO A 371 -2.53 16.55 -27.47
C PRO A 371 -2.00 16.60 -28.91
N ASP A 372 -1.80 15.41 -29.49
CA ASP A 372 -1.51 15.21 -30.91
C ASP A 372 -2.47 14.19 -31.54
N GLN A 373 -2.25 13.77 -32.79
CA GLN A 373 -3.15 12.81 -33.44
C GLN A 373 -3.15 11.43 -32.79
N ALA A 374 -2.06 11.03 -32.14
CA ALA A 374 -1.88 9.70 -31.59
C ALA A 374 -2.31 9.61 -30.12
N THR A 375 -2.15 10.70 -29.36
CA THR A 375 -2.25 10.69 -27.90
C THR A 375 -2.87 11.99 -27.35
N MET A 376 -3.51 11.87 -26.19
CA MET A 376 -3.96 12.98 -25.36
C MET A 376 -3.96 12.52 -23.90
N ASN A 377 -3.30 13.27 -23.02
CA ASN A 377 -3.40 13.03 -21.59
C ASN A 377 -4.38 14.00 -20.97
N LEU A 378 -5.40 13.47 -20.30
CA LEU A 378 -6.30 14.23 -19.46
C LEU A 378 -5.79 14.19 -18.01
N TYR A 379 -5.38 15.34 -17.48
CA TYR A 379 -4.95 15.47 -16.08
C TYR A 379 -6.18 15.75 -15.23
N VAL A 380 -6.36 14.97 -14.17
CA VAL A 380 -7.54 15.02 -13.32
C VAL A 380 -7.19 15.11 -11.84
N ALA A 381 -7.95 15.93 -11.11
CA ALA A 381 -7.87 16.03 -9.65
C ALA A 381 -9.28 15.97 -9.06
N PRO A 382 -9.47 15.50 -7.81
CA PRO A 382 -10.81 15.35 -7.27
C PRO A 382 -11.48 16.69 -6.98
N ALA A 383 -12.79 16.78 -7.22
CA ALA A 383 -13.58 18.00 -7.03
C ALA A 383 -14.97 17.76 -6.40
N GLY A 384 -15.35 16.51 -6.17
CA GLY A 384 -16.62 16.15 -5.53
C GLY A 384 -16.55 16.34 -4.02
N SER A 385 -17.63 16.83 -3.41
CA SER A 385 -17.75 16.87 -1.96
C SER A 385 -19.20 16.67 -1.49
N LEU A 386 -19.36 16.17 -0.26
CA LEU A 386 -20.61 16.11 0.49
C LEU A 386 -20.61 17.20 1.56
N VAL A 387 -21.68 17.99 1.63
CA VAL A 387 -21.78 19.14 2.56
C VAL A 387 -23.06 19.05 3.37
N GLY A 388 -22.92 19.05 4.69
CA GLY A 388 -24.02 19.16 5.64
C GLY A 388 -23.62 19.94 6.89
N ALA A 389 -24.32 19.69 7.99
CA ALA A 389 -24.02 20.35 9.26
C ALA A 389 -24.25 19.42 10.46
N LEU A 390 -23.41 19.55 11.48
CA LEU A 390 -23.56 18.91 12.78
C LEU A 390 -23.56 19.98 13.86
N ASP A 391 -24.62 20.02 14.68
CA ASP A 391 -24.83 21.03 15.72
C ASP A 391 -24.60 22.47 15.22
N GLY A 392 -25.06 22.76 14.00
CA GLY A 392 -24.94 24.06 13.34
C GLY A 392 -23.56 24.37 12.75
N VAL A 393 -22.58 23.46 12.89
CA VAL A 393 -21.25 23.58 12.29
C VAL A 393 -21.25 22.92 10.91
N ARG A 394 -20.88 23.67 9.87
CA ARG A 394 -20.73 23.15 8.51
C ARG A 394 -19.66 22.05 8.47
N VAL A 395 -19.95 20.96 7.77
CA VAL A 395 -19.00 19.87 7.51
C VAL A 395 -19.03 19.58 6.03
N GLN A 396 -17.86 19.63 5.38
CA GLN A 396 -17.69 19.29 3.97
C GLN A 396 -16.65 18.20 3.83
N VAL A 397 -17.04 17.04 3.28
CA VAL A 397 -16.17 15.89 3.05
C VAL A 397 -15.85 15.80 1.57
N ILE A 398 -14.58 15.71 1.22
CA ILE A 398 -14.07 15.72 -0.14
C ILE A 398 -13.45 14.36 -0.44
N ASP A 399 -13.84 13.76 -1.57
CA ASP A 399 -13.29 12.51 -2.10
C ASP A 399 -11.87 12.77 -2.62
N ASP A 400 -10.87 12.78 -1.74
CA ASP A 400 -9.46 13.07 -2.09
C ASP A 400 -8.73 11.82 -2.56
N ASN A 401 -9.16 10.63 -2.13
CA ASN A 401 -8.58 9.36 -2.60
C ASN A 401 -9.09 8.93 -3.99
N PHE A 402 -10.09 9.65 -4.50
CA PHE A 402 -10.63 9.58 -5.86
C PHE A 402 -11.32 8.26 -6.18
N ASP A 403 -11.97 7.65 -5.19
CA ASP A 403 -12.68 6.39 -5.33
C ASP A 403 -14.19 6.52 -5.48
N GLY A 404 -14.70 7.75 -5.49
CA GLY A 404 -16.10 8.05 -5.66
C GLY A 404 -16.94 7.74 -4.41
N LEU A 405 -16.33 7.40 -3.27
CA LEU A 405 -17.00 7.23 -1.98
C LEU A 405 -16.48 8.30 -1.02
N TYR A 406 -17.38 8.95 -0.27
CA TYR A 406 -16.99 10.01 0.65
C TYR A 406 -16.77 9.45 2.06
N GLY A 407 -15.56 9.62 2.58
CA GLY A 407 -15.13 9.10 3.88
C GLY A 407 -14.63 7.64 3.83
N SER A 408 -14.15 7.18 2.68
CA SER A 408 -13.61 5.83 2.49
C SER A 408 -12.18 5.68 3.05
N ALA A 409 -11.69 4.45 3.06
CA ALA A 409 -10.33 4.14 3.50
C ALA A 409 -9.29 4.73 2.53
N PRO A 410 -8.06 5.03 2.99
CA PRO A 410 -7.01 5.55 2.11
C PRO A 410 -6.70 4.61 0.93
N LYS A 411 -6.30 5.17 -0.20
CA LYS A 411 -5.82 4.42 -1.38
C LYS A 411 -4.34 4.57 -1.59
N ASP A 412 -3.68 3.46 -1.94
CA ASP A 412 -2.26 3.41 -2.22
C ASP A 412 -2.00 3.72 -3.72
N TRP A 413 -1.09 4.65 -3.97
CA TRP A 413 -0.72 5.12 -5.29
C TRP A 413 0.79 5.04 -5.52
N ALA A 414 1.17 4.37 -6.62
CA ALA A 414 2.56 4.25 -7.06
C ALA A 414 2.92 5.41 -8.00
N TYR A 415 2.93 6.64 -7.48
CA TYR A 415 3.32 7.81 -8.26
C TYR A 415 4.82 7.83 -8.60
N ASP A 416 5.17 8.54 -9.66
CA ASP A 416 6.57 8.79 -10.01
C ASP A 416 7.30 9.63 -8.94
N GLY A 417 8.60 9.35 -8.79
CA GLY A 417 9.47 9.97 -7.79
C GLY A 417 9.44 9.32 -6.40
N LEU A 418 8.72 8.19 -6.26
CA LEU A 418 8.76 7.33 -5.07
C LEU A 418 9.88 6.28 -5.21
N LEU A 419 10.43 5.86 -4.07
CA LEU A 419 11.29 4.68 -3.99
C LEU A 419 10.52 3.43 -4.45
N GLU A 420 11.24 2.45 -5.01
CA GLU A 420 10.63 1.20 -5.43
C GLU A 420 9.91 0.51 -4.26
N GLY A 421 8.66 0.08 -4.50
CA GLY A 421 7.82 -0.58 -3.49
C GLY A 421 7.20 0.35 -2.45
N VAL A 422 7.43 1.67 -2.55
CA VAL A 422 6.79 2.68 -1.70
C VAL A 422 5.58 3.27 -2.40
N TYR A 423 4.51 3.50 -1.62
CA TYR A 423 3.26 4.08 -2.11
C TYR A 423 2.96 5.38 -1.37
N GLN A 424 2.42 6.36 -2.07
CA GLN A 424 1.73 7.49 -1.44
C GLN A 424 0.31 7.04 -1.12
N ARG A 425 -0.16 7.36 0.08
CA ARG A 425 -1.53 7.05 0.49
C ARG A 425 -2.38 8.30 0.45
N ASP A 426 -3.38 8.29 -0.41
CA ASP A 426 -4.32 9.40 -0.54
C ASP A 426 -5.54 9.09 0.33
N VAL A 427 -5.94 10.05 1.15
CA VAL A 427 -7.07 9.94 2.09
C VAL A 427 -8.03 11.07 1.82
N ASP A 428 -9.32 10.78 1.93
CA ASP A 428 -10.37 11.79 1.93
C ASP A 428 -10.08 12.92 2.90
N SER A 429 -10.69 14.08 2.68
CA SER A 429 -10.48 15.23 3.55
C SER A 429 -11.79 15.84 4.01
N VAL A 430 -11.74 16.55 5.14
CA VAL A 430 -12.88 17.23 5.73
C VAL A 430 -12.55 18.69 6.04
N VAL A 431 -13.44 19.58 5.64
CA VAL A 431 -13.46 20.99 6.04
C VAL A 431 -14.51 21.14 7.13
N VAL A 432 -14.13 21.77 8.24
CA VAL A 432 -15.02 22.03 9.39
C VAL A 432 -15.22 23.53 9.56
N GLY A 433 -16.48 23.94 9.62
CA GLY A 433 -16.89 25.34 9.64
C GLY A 433 -16.54 26.07 8.35
N GLU A 434 -15.99 27.27 8.50
CA GLU A 434 -15.59 28.17 7.42
C GLU A 434 -14.07 28.13 7.16
N ALA A 435 -13.40 27.03 7.55
CA ALA A 435 -11.98 26.87 7.31
C ALA A 435 -11.67 26.84 5.80
N ASN A 436 -10.57 27.48 5.40
CA ASN A 436 -10.06 27.44 4.03
C ASN A 436 -9.03 26.32 3.81
N PHE A 437 -8.93 25.39 4.77
CA PHE A 437 -8.11 24.20 4.70
C PHE A 437 -8.94 22.99 5.13
N ALA A 438 -8.66 21.86 4.50
CA ALA A 438 -9.19 20.56 4.90
C ALA A 438 -8.16 19.86 5.80
N ARG A 439 -8.66 18.97 6.65
CA ARG A 439 -7.86 18.02 7.43
C ARG A 439 -8.20 16.60 6.95
N PRO A 440 -7.34 15.59 7.17
CA PRO A 440 -7.64 14.24 6.69
C PRO A 440 -8.94 13.72 7.31
N TRP A 441 -9.66 12.92 6.52
CA TRP A 441 -10.78 12.12 6.98
C TRP A 441 -10.28 11.16 8.04
N SER A 442 -11.11 10.95 9.06
CA SER A 442 -10.82 10.17 10.25
C SER A 442 -12.17 9.77 10.83
N ARG A 443 -12.30 8.55 11.33
CA ARG A 443 -13.55 8.12 11.96
C ARG A 443 -13.90 9.00 13.16
N LEU A 444 -12.92 9.41 13.97
CA LEU A 444 -13.12 10.35 15.06
C LEU A 444 -12.68 11.76 14.65
N GLN A 445 -13.60 12.73 14.77
CA GLN A 445 -13.39 14.10 14.33
C GLN A 445 -13.91 15.09 15.38
N LYS A 446 -13.09 16.10 15.69
CA LYS A 446 -13.52 17.22 16.52
C LYS A 446 -14.26 18.26 15.69
N ILE A 447 -15.57 18.40 15.86
CA ILE A 447 -16.44 19.30 15.09
C ILE A 447 -17.01 20.34 16.05
N GLY A 448 -16.65 21.61 15.85
CA GLY A 448 -16.88 22.64 16.85
C GLY A 448 -16.18 22.31 18.18
N ALA A 449 -16.96 22.22 19.26
CA ALA A 449 -16.45 21.92 20.60
C ALA A 449 -16.49 20.43 20.98
N ALA A 450 -17.15 19.58 20.19
CA ALA A 450 -17.40 18.18 20.53
C ALA A 450 -16.68 17.20 19.59
N TRP A 451 -16.48 15.98 20.08
CA TRP A 451 -16.01 14.86 19.28
C TRP A 451 -17.19 14.09 18.69
N TYR A 452 -17.06 13.68 17.43
CA TYR A 452 -18.01 12.82 16.75
C TYR A 452 -17.29 11.62 16.16
N GLU A 453 -17.94 10.48 16.25
CA GLU A 453 -17.67 9.31 15.42
C GLU A 453 -18.48 9.44 14.13
N LEU A 454 -17.79 9.42 13.00
CA LEU A 454 -18.36 9.53 11.66
C LEU A 454 -18.28 8.18 10.96
N GLN A 455 -19.38 7.78 10.33
CA GLN A 455 -19.47 6.53 9.58
C GLN A 455 -20.14 6.80 8.23
N PRO A 456 -19.43 6.64 7.10
CA PRO A 456 -20.04 6.74 5.78
C PRO A 456 -21.01 5.57 5.58
N ASN A 457 -22.06 5.78 4.81
CA ASN A 457 -22.88 4.66 4.37
C ASN A 457 -22.20 3.88 3.23
N GLU A 458 -22.61 2.63 3.02
CA GLU A 458 -22.05 1.76 1.97
C GLU A 458 -22.18 2.36 0.56
N ALA A 459 -23.21 3.19 0.35
CA ALA A 459 -23.49 3.83 -0.93
C ALA A 459 -22.61 5.07 -1.20
N GLY A 460 -21.87 5.59 -0.21
CA GLY A 460 -21.17 6.87 -0.32
C GLY A 460 -22.10 8.06 -0.58
N THR A 461 -23.37 8.00 -0.17
CA THR A 461 -24.36 9.08 -0.40
C THR A 461 -24.55 10.00 0.80
N ASP A 462 -24.23 9.53 2.01
CA ASP A 462 -24.33 10.31 3.24
C ASP A 462 -23.40 9.75 4.32
N ILE A 463 -23.24 10.51 5.40
CA ILE A 463 -22.40 10.18 6.54
C ILE A 463 -23.26 10.27 7.79
N SER A 464 -23.22 9.25 8.63
CA SER A 464 -23.82 9.29 9.97
C SER A 464 -22.80 9.77 11.00
N ALA A 465 -23.26 10.48 12.02
CA ALA A 465 -22.44 11.02 13.08
C ALA A 465 -23.05 10.71 14.45
N ALA A 466 -22.24 10.21 15.37
CA ALA A 466 -22.61 10.05 16.78
C ALA A 466 -21.66 10.89 17.63
N ARG A 467 -22.21 11.72 18.53
CA ARG A 467 -21.38 12.46 19.48
C ARG A 467 -20.73 11.48 20.45
N VAL A 468 -19.46 11.62 20.74
CA VAL A 468 -18.71 10.72 21.63
C VAL A 468 -17.85 11.49 22.61
N GLU A 469 -17.61 10.89 23.77
CA GLU A 469 -16.57 11.36 24.69
C GLU A 469 -15.26 10.64 24.37
N VAL A 470 -14.18 11.41 24.30
CA VAL A 470 -12.85 10.90 23.93
C VAL A 470 -11.88 11.36 25.00
N ALA A 471 -11.21 10.41 25.63
CA ALA A 471 -10.00 10.71 26.40
C ALA A 471 -8.94 11.19 25.41
N SER A 472 -8.67 12.49 25.38
CA SER A 472 -7.77 13.11 24.42
C SER A 472 -6.46 13.55 25.06
N GLY A 473 -5.39 13.50 24.28
CA GLY A 473 -4.14 14.16 24.55
C GLY A 473 -3.81 15.11 23.41
N THR A 474 -2.53 15.37 23.19
CA THR A 474 -2.10 16.38 22.25
C THR A 474 -0.79 16.02 21.57
N LEU A 475 -0.75 16.25 20.26
CA LEU A 475 0.45 16.21 19.45
C LEU A 475 0.95 17.63 19.14
N GLN A 476 2.26 17.82 19.25
CA GLN A 476 2.94 19.07 18.90
C GLN A 476 4.05 18.80 17.88
N LEU A 477 3.93 19.38 16.69
CA LEU A 477 4.97 19.27 15.67
C LEU A 477 6.22 20.06 16.08
N ASP A 478 7.37 19.38 16.20
CA ASP A 478 8.69 19.99 16.32
C ASP A 478 9.54 19.63 15.09
N MET A 479 9.27 20.32 13.98
CA MET A 479 9.95 20.09 12.72
C MET A 479 10.91 21.22 12.39
N LYS A 480 12.19 20.89 12.22
CA LYS A 480 13.24 21.83 11.79
C LYS A 480 13.49 21.66 10.30
N GLY A 481 13.49 22.73 9.52
CA GLY A 481 13.81 22.67 8.10
C GLY A 481 12.85 23.49 7.24
N PRO A 482 12.51 23.03 6.02
CA PRO A 482 11.60 23.75 5.14
C PRO A 482 10.18 23.84 5.73
N PRO A 483 9.36 24.82 5.27
CA PRO A 483 7.99 24.95 5.70
C PRO A 483 7.17 23.69 5.44
N VAL A 484 6.23 23.40 6.34
CA VAL A 484 5.39 22.19 6.33
C VAL A 484 3.93 22.62 6.17
N PRO A 485 3.37 22.62 4.94
CA PRO A 485 1.97 23.00 4.75
C PRO A 485 0.98 22.04 5.44
N TRP A 486 1.30 20.75 5.48
CA TRP A 486 0.50 19.70 6.12
C TRP A 486 1.39 18.52 6.51
N LEU A 487 1.04 17.83 7.59
CA LEU A 487 1.71 16.62 8.05
C LEU A 487 0.72 15.74 8.83
N VAL A 488 0.41 14.57 8.30
CA VAL A 488 -0.59 13.65 8.83
C VAL A 488 0.08 12.53 9.63
N VAL A 489 -0.47 12.26 10.80
CA VAL A 489 -0.22 11.00 11.54
C VAL A 489 -1.44 10.09 11.49
N ARG A 490 -1.19 8.79 11.61
CA ARG A 490 -2.20 7.74 11.70
C ARG A 490 -2.13 7.07 13.08
N GLY A 491 -3.27 6.68 13.65
CA GLY A 491 -3.27 5.82 14.83
C GLY A 491 -2.73 4.41 14.52
N ALA A 492 -2.23 3.69 15.52
CA ALA A 492 -1.76 2.31 15.35
C ALA A 492 -2.77 1.30 15.94
N GLY A 493 -2.70 0.04 15.48
CA GLY A 493 -3.58 -1.03 15.93
C GLY A 493 -5.04 -0.78 15.56
N GLU A 494 -5.96 -0.90 16.53
CA GLU A 494 -7.40 -0.66 16.38
C GLU A 494 -7.78 0.79 16.02
N LYS A 495 -6.80 1.71 15.99
CA LYS A 495 -6.97 3.13 15.64
C LYS A 495 -6.35 3.48 14.28
N ASN A 496 -6.08 2.48 13.43
CA ASN A 496 -5.46 2.67 12.11
C ASN A 496 -6.32 3.48 11.11
N ASP A 497 -7.56 3.78 11.46
CA ASP A 497 -8.51 4.61 10.74
C ASP A 497 -8.60 6.05 11.25
N LEU A 498 -7.74 6.43 12.21
CA LEU A 498 -7.69 7.76 12.77
C LEU A 498 -6.53 8.56 12.21
N PHE A 499 -6.82 9.70 11.57
CA PHE A 499 -5.84 10.55 10.89
C PHE A 499 -5.92 11.99 11.37
N TYR A 500 -4.77 12.61 11.63
CA TYR A 500 -4.72 13.98 12.13
C TYR A 500 -3.58 14.76 11.48
N ASP A 501 -3.90 15.92 10.90
CA ASP A 501 -2.90 16.89 10.43
C ASP A 501 -2.34 17.67 11.62
N VAL A 502 -1.10 17.38 12.00
CA VAL A 502 -0.40 18.03 13.11
C VAL A 502 0.20 19.38 12.72
N ALA A 503 0.30 19.69 11.43
CA ALA A 503 0.78 20.99 10.95
C ALA A 503 -0.31 22.06 10.98
N ALA A 504 -1.59 21.68 10.85
CA ALA A 504 -2.74 22.59 10.96
C ALA A 504 -2.81 23.32 12.31
N GLY A 505 -2.23 22.74 13.38
CA GLY A 505 -2.06 23.43 14.66
C GLY A 505 -1.10 24.61 14.58
N GLY A 506 -0.17 24.64 13.62
CA GLY A 506 0.90 25.66 13.55
C GLY A 506 1.81 25.60 14.78
N THR A 507 1.98 26.73 15.47
CA THR A 507 2.60 26.75 16.82
C THR A 507 1.73 26.09 17.89
N ASN A 508 0.45 25.86 17.57
CA ASN A 508 -0.51 25.26 18.46
C ASN A 508 -0.48 23.74 18.35
N LYS A 509 -0.98 23.19 19.43
CA LYS A 509 -1.15 21.79 19.77
C LYS A 509 -2.38 21.23 19.03
N VAL A 510 -2.26 20.03 18.44
CA VAL A 510 -3.42 19.33 17.86
C VAL A 510 -3.92 18.30 18.85
N GLU A 511 -5.19 18.42 19.23
CA GLU A 511 -5.86 17.48 20.12
C GLU A 511 -6.19 16.20 19.35
N VAL A 512 -5.83 15.04 19.93
CA VAL A 512 -6.09 13.72 19.36
C VAL A 512 -6.55 12.76 20.45
N PRO A 513 -7.32 11.71 20.12
CA PRO A 513 -7.59 10.62 21.06
C PRO A 513 -6.31 10.05 21.69
N ALA A 514 -6.37 9.57 22.92
CA ALA A 514 -5.25 8.89 23.54
C ALA A 514 -4.95 7.58 22.78
N GLY A 515 -3.68 7.32 22.46
CA GLY A 515 -3.28 6.21 21.62
C GLY A 515 -1.84 6.28 21.15
N THR A 516 -1.45 5.32 20.31
CA THR A 516 -0.16 5.33 19.62
C THR A 516 -0.38 5.84 18.21
N TYR A 517 0.50 6.73 17.76
CA TYR A 517 0.46 7.36 16.45
C TYR A 517 1.76 7.15 15.70
N GLU A 518 1.69 7.06 14.38
CA GLU A 518 2.84 6.95 13.49
C GLU A 518 2.70 7.94 12.32
N LEU A 519 3.83 8.27 11.70
CA LEU A 519 3.82 9.15 10.53
C LEU A 519 3.09 8.47 9.38
N PHE A 520 2.10 9.16 8.81
CA PHE A 520 1.35 8.67 7.65
C PHE A 520 1.90 9.27 6.36
N SER A 521 1.82 10.58 6.23
CA SER A 521 2.31 11.33 5.08
C SER A 521 2.46 12.81 5.43
N GLY A 522 3.20 13.56 4.63
CA GLY A 522 3.35 15.00 4.80
C GLY A 522 3.81 15.68 3.53
N GLN A 523 3.88 17.00 3.58
CA GLN A 523 4.56 17.77 2.55
C GLN A 523 5.45 18.82 3.21
N VAL A 524 6.63 18.99 2.64
CA VAL A 524 7.40 20.23 2.79
C VAL A 524 7.33 21.00 1.49
N ALA A 525 7.16 22.32 1.57
CA ALA A 525 7.10 23.15 0.38
C ALA A 525 7.67 24.55 0.61
N SER A 526 8.20 25.12 -0.45
CA SER A 526 8.66 26.51 -0.52
C SER A 526 8.34 27.08 -1.90
N GLY A 527 8.21 28.41 -2.00
CA GLY A 527 7.80 29.06 -3.25
C GLY A 527 6.29 29.02 -3.49
N LYS A 528 5.87 29.40 -4.70
CA LYS A 528 4.46 29.50 -5.11
C LYS A 528 4.31 29.09 -6.57
N LYS A 529 3.15 28.51 -6.94
CA LYS A 529 2.77 28.17 -8.31
C LYS A 529 3.90 27.40 -9.04
N ALA A 530 4.24 27.81 -10.27
CA ALA A 530 5.29 27.18 -11.08
C ALA A 530 6.71 27.22 -10.46
N GLN A 531 6.97 28.05 -9.44
CA GLN A 531 8.25 28.09 -8.70
C GLN A 531 8.19 27.29 -7.41
N MET A 532 7.12 26.52 -7.18
CA MET A 532 7.00 25.67 -6.02
C MET A 532 8.06 24.59 -6.05
N LEU A 533 8.78 24.50 -4.93
CA LEU A 533 9.65 23.40 -4.57
C LEU A 533 8.90 22.59 -3.52
N LYS A 534 8.78 21.29 -3.69
CA LYS A 534 8.15 20.45 -2.68
C LYS A 534 8.72 19.04 -2.65
N ALA A 535 8.57 18.40 -1.50
CA ALA A 535 8.84 16.98 -1.32
C ALA A 535 7.74 16.36 -0.46
N LEU A 536 7.37 15.14 -0.82
CA LEU A 536 6.47 14.28 -0.06
C LEU A 536 7.25 13.71 1.13
N VAL A 537 6.68 13.83 2.32
CA VAL A 537 7.22 13.24 3.55
C VAL A 537 6.52 11.90 3.76
N LEU A 538 7.28 10.82 3.91
CA LEU A 538 6.76 9.47 4.15
C LEU A 538 7.52 8.79 5.30
N PRO A 539 6.90 7.83 6.02
CA PRO A 539 7.63 7.03 7.00
C PRO A 539 8.75 6.23 6.30
N GLY A 540 9.98 6.34 6.82
CA GLY A 540 11.07 5.45 6.45
C GLY A 540 11.12 4.21 7.34
N ALA A 541 12.09 3.32 7.07
CA ALA A 541 12.27 2.07 7.81
C ALA A 541 12.48 2.26 9.34
N ASN A 542 12.96 3.45 9.74
CA ASN A 542 13.24 3.80 11.13
C ASN A 542 12.26 4.85 11.68
N ALA A 543 11.11 5.05 11.04
CA ALA A 543 10.12 6.02 11.48
C ALA A 543 9.61 5.67 12.89
N ARG A 544 9.55 6.67 13.77
CA ARG A 544 9.11 6.48 15.16
C ARG A 544 7.60 6.49 15.29
N SER A 545 7.11 5.81 16.32
CA SER A 545 5.74 5.97 16.82
C SER A 545 5.73 6.81 18.11
N TRP A 546 4.61 7.47 18.38
CA TRP A 546 4.40 8.35 19.52
C TRP A 546 3.19 7.88 20.33
N LYS A 547 3.39 7.60 21.62
CA LYS A 547 2.31 7.25 22.53
C LYS A 547 1.81 8.51 23.23
N VAL A 548 0.52 8.79 23.12
CA VAL A 548 -0.17 9.96 23.69
C VAL A 548 -1.13 9.49 24.78
N GLY A 549 -0.86 9.88 26.02
CA GLY A 549 -1.80 9.73 27.14
C GLY A 549 -2.88 10.82 27.17
N ALA A 550 -3.95 10.57 27.93
CA ALA A 550 -4.99 11.57 28.18
C ALA A 550 -4.40 12.79 28.91
N GLY A 551 -4.69 14.00 28.40
CA GLY A 551 -4.14 15.26 28.88
C GLY A 551 -2.64 15.48 28.60
N GLU A 552 -1.94 14.51 28.01
CA GLU A 552 -0.51 14.60 27.72
C GLU A 552 -0.25 15.43 26.46
N THR A 553 0.90 16.11 26.41
CA THR A 553 1.44 16.68 25.17
C THR A 553 2.69 15.92 24.76
N VAL A 554 2.69 15.37 23.55
CA VAL A 554 3.82 14.65 22.96
C VAL A 554 4.37 15.44 21.78
N LYS A 555 5.70 15.53 21.68
CA LYS A 555 6.39 16.22 20.60
C LYS A 555 6.79 15.25 19.48
N LEU A 556 6.52 15.64 18.24
CA LEU A 556 6.96 14.92 17.04
C LEU A 556 8.23 15.60 16.52
N GLU A 557 9.36 15.05 16.91
CA GLU A 557 10.68 15.55 16.51
C GLU A 557 11.04 15.05 15.10
N LEU A 558 10.80 15.88 14.09
CA LEU A 558 11.07 15.58 12.68
C LEU A 558 12.01 16.64 12.07
N GLY A 559 12.40 16.45 10.82
CA GLY A 559 13.21 17.37 10.04
C GLY A 559 14.71 17.20 10.28
N ALA A 560 15.43 18.32 10.28
CA ALA A 560 16.87 18.36 10.39
C ALA A 560 17.40 17.73 11.71
N PRO A 561 18.62 17.15 11.71
CA PRO A 561 19.55 17.05 10.59
C PRO A 561 19.04 16.16 9.46
N PHE A 562 19.37 16.57 8.23
CA PHE A 562 19.06 15.83 7.01
C PHE A 562 20.29 15.05 6.55
N VAL A 563 20.10 13.78 6.21
CA VAL A 563 21.15 12.90 5.69
C VAL A 563 20.69 12.21 4.42
N PHE A 564 21.61 11.71 3.61
CA PHE A 564 21.25 10.84 2.48
C PHE A 564 21.22 9.36 2.91
N ASP A 565 20.19 8.66 2.44
CA ASP A 565 20.18 7.20 2.33
C ASP A 565 20.18 6.82 0.84
N PHE A 566 20.85 5.71 0.51
CA PHE A 566 21.10 5.28 -0.88
C PHE A 566 21.68 3.86 -0.95
N LYS A 567 21.55 3.25 -2.13
CA LYS A 567 22.24 2.01 -2.52
C LYS A 567 23.31 2.31 -3.58
N TYR A 568 24.32 1.44 -3.63
CA TYR A 568 25.36 1.50 -4.63
C TYR A 568 25.87 0.09 -4.93
N ALA A 569 26.35 -0.11 -6.15
CA ALA A 569 27.05 -1.30 -6.59
C ALA A 569 28.52 -0.97 -6.81
N GLN A 570 29.43 -1.91 -6.52
CA GLN A 570 30.84 -1.78 -6.85
C GLN A 570 31.40 -3.08 -7.42
N ASN A 571 32.33 -2.95 -8.36
CA ASN A 571 33.14 -4.05 -8.90
C ASN A 571 34.64 -3.71 -8.76
N GLU A 572 35.52 -4.48 -9.40
CA GLU A 572 36.96 -4.25 -9.32
C GLU A 572 37.36 -2.86 -9.86
N GLU A 573 36.68 -2.36 -10.89
CA GLU A 573 37.08 -1.16 -11.64
C GLU A 573 36.26 0.08 -11.28
N SER A 574 35.03 -0.08 -10.80
CA SER A 574 34.07 1.01 -10.70
C SER A 574 33.08 0.88 -9.53
N VAL A 575 32.51 2.04 -9.17
CA VAL A 575 31.37 2.18 -8.25
C VAL A 575 30.24 2.88 -8.99
N THR A 576 29.01 2.42 -8.85
CA THR A 576 27.81 3.10 -9.36
C THR A 576 26.82 3.31 -8.23
N VAL A 577 26.46 4.57 -7.97
CA VAL A 577 25.37 4.91 -7.06
C VAL A 577 24.04 4.80 -7.80
N GLU A 578 23.06 4.11 -7.20
CA GLU A 578 21.76 3.89 -7.81
C GLU A 578 20.85 5.11 -7.60
N GLY A 579 20.76 5.96 -8.62
CA GLY A 579 19.98 7.20 -8.62
C GLY A 579 18.60 7.13 -7.93
N PRO A 580 17.71 6.18 -8.31
CA PRO A 580 16.36 6.06 -7.75
C PRO A 580 16.29 5.65 -6.29
N THR A 581 17.42 5.25 -5.71
CA THR A 581 17.50 4.85 -4.30
C THR A 581 17.93 6.00 -3.40
N ILE A 582 18.41 7.11 -3.99
CA ILE A 582 18.87 8.26 -3.22
C ILE A 582 17.66 8.99 -2.65
N VAL A 583 17.61 9.07 -1.32
CA VAL A 583 16.56 9.76 -0.58
C VAL A 583 17.15 10.59 0.55
N VAL A 584 16.49 11.69 0.89
CA VAL A 584 16.83 12.45 2.09
C VAL A 584 16.04 11.88 3.26
N THR A 585 16.71 11.66 4.38
CA THR A 585 16.12 11.17 5.63
C THR A 585 16.31 12.22 6.72
N GLY A 586 15.28 12.47 7.52
CA GLY A 586 15.34 13.35 8.68
C GLY A 586 15.51 12.60 10.00
N ARG A 587 15.65 13.36 11.09
CA ARG A 587 15.97 12.84 12.43
C ARG A 587 14.91 11.91 13.03
N GLY A 588 13.68 12.00 12.55
CA GLY A 588 12.56 11.17 13.00
C GLY A 588 12.45 9.83 12.25
N GLY A 589 13.33 9.58 11.28
CA GLY A 589 13.25 8.44 10.39
C GLY A 589 12.29 8.64 9.22
N GLU A 590 11.75 9.85 9.04
CA GLU A 590 10.96 10.21 7.88
C GLU A 590 11.83 10.43 6.64
N THR A 591 11.31 10.07 5.48
CA THR A 591 11.95 10.21 4.17
C THR A 591 11.29 11.32 3.36
N TYR A 592 12.08 12.01 2.54
CA TYR A 592 11.62 13.07 1.64
C TYR A 592 11.76 12.59 0.20
N GLN A 593 10.63 12.29 -0.43
CA GLN A 593 10.51 11.69 -1.76
C GLN A 593 9.72 12.61 -2.70
N ARG A 594 9.55 12.22 -3.97
CA ARG A 594 8.86 13.02 -5.00
C ARG A 594 9.31 14.49 -4.99
N LEU A 595 10.60 14.73 -5.20
CA LEU A 595 11.14 16.08 -5.18
C LEU A 595 10.74 16.82 -6.46
N TRP A 596 9.91 17.86 -6.34
CA TRP A 596 9.43 18.68 -7.45
C TRP A 596 10.26 19.98 -7.55
N ASN A 597 10.83 20.24 -8.72
CA ASN A 597 11.71 21.38 -9.05
C ASN A 597 12.98 21.49 -8.18
N CYS A 598 13.27 20.47 -7.39
CA CYS A 598 14.43 20.36 -6.51
C CYS A 598 14.97 18.93 -6.48
N VAL A 599 15.13 18.29 -7.63
CA VAL A 599 15.77 16.97 -7.71
C VAL A 599 17.18 17.02 -7.10
N LEU A 600 17.57 15.95 -6.44
CA LEU A 600 18.87 15.83 -5.77
C LEU A 600 20.00 15.88 -6.80
N ALA A 601 21.12 16.47 -6.37
CA ALA A 601 22.36 16.51 -7.16
C ALA A 601 23.58 16.38 -6.22
N PRO A 602 23.78 15.20 -5.61
CA PRO A 602 24.86 15.00 -4.66
C PRO A 602 26.21 14.77 -5.36
N GLU A 603 27.27 15.25 -4.73
CA GLU A 603 28.63 14.84 -5.00
C GLU A 603 28.87 13.44 -4.44
N VAL A 604 29.54 12.58 -5.20
CA VAL A 604 29.98 11.26 -4.77
C VAL A 604 31.42 11.37 -4.30
N HIS A 605 31.65 10.96 -3.06
CA HIS A 605 32.97 10.91 -2.45
C HIS A 605 33.35 9.44 -2.22
N LEU A 606 34.56 9.08 -2.61
CA LEU A 606 35.11 7.74 -2.40
C LEU A 606 36.29 7.79 -1.41
N ARG A 607 36.43 6.74 -0.61
CA ARG A 607 37.64 6.49 0.18
C ARG A 607 37.95 5.01 0.27
N LYS A 608 39.22 4.67 0.49
CA LYS A 608 39.61 3.31 0.88
C LYS A 608 38.97 2.97 2.23
N VAL A 609 38.46 1.74 2.38
CA VAL A 609 37.87 1.24 3.63
C VAL A 609 38.78 1.53 4.82
N GLY A 610 38.22 2.13 5.88
CA GLY A 610 38.96 2.52 7.09
C GLY A 610 39.87 3.76 6.98
N SER A 611 39.96 4.40 5.81
CA SER A 611 40.63 5.69 5.67
C SER A 611 39.80 6.82 6.26
N SER A 612 40.43 7.84 6.83
CA SER A 612 39.74 9.07 7.25
C SER A 612 39.61 10.11 6.13
N ARG A 613 40.35 9.96 5.02
CA ARG A 613 40.35 10.91 3.91
C ARG A 613 39.54 10.38 2.73
N GLY A 614 38.46 11.08 2.40
CA GLY A 614 37.70 10.90 1.15
C GLY A 614 38.06 11.94 0.10
N LYS A 615 37.78 11.61 -1.15
CA LYS A 615 37.97 12.51 -2.31
C LYS A 615 36.67 12.59 -3.10
N LYS A 616 36.29 13.80 -3.51
CA LYS A 616 35.21 14.03 -4.49
C LYS A 616 35.63 13.43 -5.82
N GLU A 617 34.83 12.53 -6.36
CA GLU A 617 35.10 11.90 -7.65
C GLU A 617 34.13 12.37 -8.74
N GLU A 618 32.83 12.44 -8.44
CA GLU A 618 31.80 12.77 -9.45
C GLU A 618 30.65 13.58 -8.84
N GLU A 619 29.83 14.22 -9.66
CA GLU A 619 28.57 14.84 -9.26
C GLU A 619 27.40 14.19 -10.01
N LEU A 620 26.45 13.62 -9.28
CA LEU A 620 25.24 13.08 -9.90
C LEU A 620 24.31 14.25 -10.25
N VAL A 621 23.83 14.28 -11.48
CA VAL A 621 22.94 15.34 -11.97
C VAL A 621 21.61 14.74 -12.43
N PRO A 622 20.49 15.46 -12.26
CA PRO A 622 19.24 15.09 -12.92
C PRO A 622 19.39 15.24 -14.43
N ALA A 623 18.47 14.65 -15.20
CA ALA A 623 18.40 14.88 -16.63
C ALA A 623 18.23 16.38 -16.94
N GLY A 624 19.04 16.89 -17.87
CA GLY A 624 19.03 18.30 -18.27
C GLY A 624 18.08 18.62 -19.43
N SER A 625 17.57 17.60 -20.12
CA SER A 625 16.74 17.74 -21.31
C SER A 625 15.83 16.53 -21.54
N ILE A 626 14.86 16.66 -22.44
CA ILE A 626 13.95 15.57 -22.82
C ILE A 626 14.69 14.54 -23.64
N GLU A 627 15.54 15.00 -24.54
CA GLU A 627 16.36 14.12 -25.38
C GLU A 627 17.24 13.22 -24.52
N GLU A 628 17.75 13.72 -23.39
CA GLU A 628 18.45 12.90 -22.41
C GLU A 628 17.53 11.89 -21.72
N LEU A 629 16.33 12.29 -21.28
CA LEU A 629 15.34 11.39 -20.66
C LEU A 629 14.94 10.24 -21.58
N GLU A 630 14.71 10.52 -22.86
CA GLU A 630 14.35 9.51 -23.87
C GLU A 630 15.46 8.46 -24.09
N THR A 631 16.70 8.76 -23.72
CA THR A 631 17.80 7.78 -23.76
C THR A 631 17.89 6.89 -22.52
N LEU A 632 17.17 7.23 -21.44
CA LEU A 632 17.22 6.49 -20.19
C LEU A 632 16.12 5.42 -20.16
N GLU A 633 16.45 4.26 -19.61
CA GLU A 633 15.53 3.11 -19.55
C GLU A 633 14.26 3.34 -18.70
N TRP A 634 14.23 4.41 -17.88
CA TRP A 634 13.18 4.66 -16.90
C TRP A 634 12.16 5.72 -17.34
N ASP A 635 12.20 6.18 -18.60
CA ASP A 635 11.25 7.15 -19.15
C ASP A 635 11.13 8.41 -18.25
N MET A 636 9.96 9.03 -18.18
CA MET A 636 9.65 10.19 -17.35
C MET A 636 9.94 10.00 -15.85
N ARG A 637 10.09 8.77 -15.34
CA ARG A 637 10.50 8.55 -13.94
C ARG A 637 11.91 9.04 -13.67
N ALA A 638 12.80 8.97 -14.66
CA ALA A 638 14.16 9.46 -14.52
C ALA A 638 14.23 10.96 -14.20
N ALA A 639 13.20 11.74 -14.56
CA ALA A 639 13.12 13.16 -14.25
C ALA A 639 13.01 13.46 -12.74
N TRP A 640 12.75 12.46 -11.91
CA TRP A 640 12.60 12.61 -10.45
C TRP A 640 13.87 12.28 -9.66
N PHE A 641 14.89 11.73 -10.32
CA PHE A 641 16.08 11.19 -9.67
C PHE A 641 17.36 11.71 -10.32
N PRO A 642 18.46 11.80 -9.56
CA PRO A 642 19.78 11.97 -10.16
C PRO A 642 20.16 10.73 -10.99
N ILE A 643 20.92 10.92 -12.08
CA ILE A 643 21.35 9.82 -12.95
C ILE A 643 22.63 9.18 -12.37
N GLY A 644 22.56 7.89 -12.05
CA GLY A 644 23.72 7.10 -11.65
C GLY A 644 24.65 6.82 -12.83
N LYS A 645 25.96 6.99 -12.65
CA LYS A 645 26.99 6.68 -13.65
C LYS A 645 28.13 5.88 -13.01
N PRO A 646 28.80 4.98 -13.75
CA PRO A 646 29.99 4.30 -13.25
C PRO A 646 31.13 5.28 -12.98
N ILE A 647 31.69 5.23 -11.78
CA ILE A 647 32.82 6.04 -11.32
C ILE A 647 34.04 5.13 -11.20
N THR A 648 35.12 5.44 -11.92
CA THR A 648 36.36 4.66 -11.87
C THR A 648 37.00 4.71 -10.49
N LYS A 649 37.34 3.55 -9.94
CA LYS A 649 38.02 3.43 -8.65
C LYS A 649 39.51 3.80 -8.78
N PRO A 650 40.11 4.41 -7.73
CA PRO A 650 41.54 4.70 -7.72
C PRO A 650 42.43 3.45 -7.53
N SER A 651 41.86 2.34 -7.04
CA SER A 651 42.52 1.05 -6.85
C SER A 651 41.49 -0.08 -6.91
N PRO A 652 41.90 -1.35 -7.15
CA PRO A 652 40.98 -2.48 -7.18
C PRO A 652 40.38 -2.81 -5.80
N ASP A 653 40.97 -2.30 -4.71
CA ASP A 653 40.47 -2.49 -3.34
C ASP A 653 39.01 -2.00 -3.19
N PRO A 654 38.20 -2.63 -2.32
CA PRO A 654 36.90 -2.09 -1.94
C PRO A 654 37.00 -0.66 -1.41
N VAL A 655 36.01 0.16 -1.76
CA VAL A 655 35.89 1.54 -1.30
C VAL A 655 34.60 1.75 -0.49
N GLU A 656 34.62 2.76 0.36
CA GLU A 656 33.43 3.30 0.99
C GLU A 656 32.94 4.51 0.18
N VAL A 657 31.62 4.69 0.14
CA VAL A 657 30.92 5.73 -0.62
C VAL A 657 30.21 6.67 0.34
N MET A 658 30.28 7.96 0.06
CA MET A 658 29.53 9.00 0.76
C MET A 658 28.91 9.96 -0.26
N LEU A 659 27.69 10.41 0.02
CA LEU A 659 27.02 11.45 -0.73
C LEU A 659 27.05 12.77 0.03
N PHE A 660 27.33 13.87 -0.67
CA PHE A 660 27.37 15.20 -0.09
C PHE A 660 26.73 16.23 -1.02
N GLN A 661 25.83 17.05 -0.51
CA GLN A 661 25.26 18.18 -1.24
C GLN A 661 25.23 19.41 -0.35
N LYS A 662 26.05 20.42 -0.67
CA LYS A 662 26.23 21.62 0.17
C LYS A 662 25.01 22.55 0.21
N LYS A 663 24.24 22.63 -0.88
CA LYS A 663 23.15 23.61 -1.05
C LYS A 663 21.96 23.04 -1.80
N HIS A 664 21.29 22.06 -1.22
CA HIS A 664 19.99 21.61 -1.71
C HIS A 664 18.93 22.72 -1.54
N LYS A 665 18.05 22.91 -2.52
CA LYS A 665 17.09 24.04 -2.54
C LYS A 665 16.08 24.00 -1.38
N LEU A 666 15.75 22.81 -0.86
CA LEU A 666 14.86 22.65 0.30
C LEU A 666 15.61 22.32 1.60
N PHE A 667 16.68 21.53 1.52
CA PHE A 667 17.27 20.87 2.69
C PHE A 667 18.61 21.48 3.12
N GLY A 668 19.15 22.44 2.36
CA GLY A 668 20.46 23.03 2.65
C GLY A 668 21.58 22.01 2.49
N THR A 669 22.44 21.88 3.49
CA THR A 669 23.52 20.88 3.46
C THR A 669 22.96 19.51 3.84
N VAL A 670 23.24 18.50 3.01
CA VAL A 670 22.89 17.10 3.26
C VAL A 670 24.13 16.24 3.04
N GLU A 671 24.41 15.33 3.97
CA GLU A 671 25.58 14.45 3.96
C GLU A 671 25.17 13.06 4.46
N SER A 672 25.64 11.99 3.83
CA SER A 672 25.47 10.63 4.36
C SER A 672 26.61 10.24 5.28
N ASP A 673 26.40 9.20 6.08
CA ASP A 673 27.52 8.42 6.58
C ASP A 673 28.27 7.71 5.43
N TRP A 674 29.50 7.30 5.69
CA TRP A 674 30.26 6.44 4.78
C TRP A 674 29.68 5.03 4.77
N LYS A 675 29.38 4.51 3.58
CA LYS A 675 28.88 3.14 3.38
C LYS A 675 29.92 2.27 2.70
N GLY A 676 30.28 1.16 3.32
CA GLY A 676 31.18 0.12 2.78
C GLY A 676 30.57 -1.26 3.02
N ASN A 677 30.73 -2.17 2.05
CA ASN A 677 30.40 -3.59 2.23
C ASN A 677 31.60 -4.36 2.77
#